data_AF-A0A1H4CET6-F1
#
_entry.id   AF-A0A1H4CET6-F1
#
_cell.length_a   1.000
_cell.length_b   1.000
_cell.length_c   1.000
_cell.angle_alpha   90.00
_cell.angle_beta   90.00
_cell.angle_gamma   90.00
#
_symmetry.space_group_name_H-M   'P 1'
#
loop_
_entity.id
_entity.type
_entity.pdbx_description
1 polymer ?
#
loop_
_entity_poly.entity_id
_entity_poly.type
_entity_poly.pdbx_seq_one_letter_code
_entity_poly.pdbx_strand_id
1 'polypeptide(L)'
;MSDRMRAIPFGEMLNWITTEYDTEGTIFGISKFYAKDDNKRISLFGEMLETPFGPAAGPHTQLAQNIVSAYVAGARFFELKTVQTLDGEDLPVAKPCIAAPDECYNCEWSTELTVPEAFDEYVKAWFLLKLLSAEYGFGSPDGFIFNMSVGYDYEGITSKKIDDYIEGMKNARETAIWKECVAEALDFADNFENIDADYIKGISPRVSRSITLSTLHGCPPTEIERIASYLINTKGLNTFVKCNPTMLGYEDARAILDTMGYGYMDFDDYHFLHDLQFVDAVPMIGRLKAEAEAKDLAFGVKITNTFPQKVVDGILPSEDMYMSGRSLFPCSIELAHRLADAFDGDLRISFSGGADAFNIVDIFKVGIWPITQATTLLKPGGYNRELQEAEALSQVNFKEALPLKPAALAALAKRARTNAHNVKGAIKPLPSRKIDKKVPLVDCFIAPCTETCPISQDIPEYVALVGQGRSKEALAVITQKNPLPFITGTICTHRCMDKCTRNFYEKSVCIRDVKLDAAELGFDALLKDIQAVSAKTDAKVAIIGGGPAGISAATFLARAGVDATIFERKDSLGGIVNHVIPDFRIDGETIDHDIALMEALGVTVVTGREIEDVEALKAEGFKYIIVATGAWAPSPYSLEGTQAINVLEFLEDFNKAPEALNLGTDVVVIGGGNTAMDAARVATRVDGVERVHLVYRRTVMEMPADEEELALALEDGVRFYELLSPEAYNGTTLTCREMKLGAPDESGRRRPEPTDGTMEIPATTVIASVGAKIDGPWFEKNGLGLTARGRVDVNSETLMSRDNIFIAGDAQLGADTVVRAIADARKAVNHILGLEGIVDNDAVEMDMDYDEALEKRGILAEPTTPDQEDVRCLECSAVCESCMDVCPNRANLAITVPHHKMRQIIHVDRMCNECGNCMMFCPYDSAPYKDKFTLFHTQDDLDNSTNSGFLLGTGNQVTLRLDGEVLQTTIGDPCIPAGINDILKAVVNHYNYLI
;
A
#
# COMPACT_ATOMS: atom_id res chain seq x y z
N MET A 1 21.88 -1.25 -15.56
CA MET A 1 22.83 -1.81 -14.58
C MET A 1 23.16 -3.21 -15.02
N SER A 2 24.04 -3.92 -14.31
CA SER A 2 24.40 -5.29 -14.68
C SER A 2 23.29 -6.33 -14.46
N ASP A 3 22.13 -5.93 -13.88
CA ASP A 3 20.96 -6.74 -13.46
C ASP A 3 21.26 -8.06 -12.75
N ARG A 4 22.50 -8.23 -12.29
CA ARG A 4 23.04 -9.44 -11.70
C ARG A 4 23.49 -9.21 -10.28
N MET A 5 23.06 -10.11 -9.41
CA MET A 5 23.52 -10.16 -8.03
C MET A 5 24.93 -10.75 -7.98
N ARG A 6 25.82 -10.08 -7.24
CA ARG A 6 27.11 -10.64 -6.86
C ARG A 6 27.02 -11.10 -5.41
N ALA A 7 27.37 -12.37 -5.19
CA ALA A 7 27.47 -12.94 -3.86
C ALA A 7 28.52 -12.19 -3.03
N ILE A 8 28.23 -11.98 -1.75
CA ILE A 8 29.18 -11.36 -0.82
C ILE A 8 30.13 -12.46 -0.31
N PRO A 9 31.45 -12.22 -0.27
CA PRO A 9 32.38 -13.13 0.39
C PRO A 9 32.02 -13.36 1.87
N PHE A 10 32.33 -14.54 2.41
CA PHE A 10 31.90 -14.90 3.76
C PHE A 10 32.50 -13.98 4.84
N GLY A 11 33.78 -13.64 4.73
CA GLY A 11 34.48 -12.75 5.65
C GLY A 11 33.99 -11.31 5.58
N GLU A 12 33.63 -10.83 4.38
CA GLU A 12 32.95 -9.54 4.21
C GLU A 12 31.60 -9.53 4.93
N MET A 13 30.83 -10.62 4.87
CA MET A 13 29.57 -10.74 5.63
C MET A 13 29.78 -10.77 7.14
N LEU A 14 30.78 -11.49 7.64
CA LEU A 14 31.12 -11.48 9.08
C LEU A 14 31.48 -10.06 9.55
N ASN A 15 32.35 -9.38 8.80
CA ASN A 15 32.73 -8.01 9.09
C ASN A 15 31.52 -7.06 9.07
N TRP A 16 30.65 -7.17 8.05
CA TRP A 16 29.43 -6.38 7.98
C TRP A 16 28.54 -6.66 9.20
N ILE A 17 28.14 -7.91 9.43
CA ILE A 17 27.19 -8.26 10.50
C ILE A 17 27.66 -7.76 11.87
N THR A 18 28.92 -8.03 12.21
CA THR A 18 29.49 -7.63 13.52
C THR A 18 29.64 -6.12 13.63
N THR A 19 30.17 -5.45 12.61
CA THR A 19 30.33 -3.99 12.63
C THR A 19 28.98 -3.29 12.75
N GLU A 20 27.98 -3.68 11.95
CA GLU A 20 26.66 -3.07 11.99
C GLU A 20 25.95 -3.32 13.32
N TYR A 21 26.05 -4.54 13.87
CA TYR A 21 25.47 -4.86 15.17
C TYR A 21 26.09 -4.00 16.28
N ASP A 22 27.42 -3.87 16.29
CA ASP A 22 28.15 -3.10 17.31
C ASP A 22 27.89 -1.59 17.22
N THR A 23 27.74 -1.05 16.01
CA THR A 23 27.61 0.41 15.80
C THR A 23 26.17 0.90 15.74
N GLU A 24 25.25 0.13 15.16
CA GLU A 24 23.87 0.55 14.89
C GLU A 24 22.83 -0.32 15.63
N GLY A 25 23.22 -1.43 16.25
CA GLY A 25 22.30 -2.36 16.88
C GLY A 25 21.42 -3.14 15.90
N THR A 26 21.77 -3.13 14.61
CA THR A 26 21.02 -3.80 13.55
C THR A 26 21.84 -4.88 12.86
N ILE A 27 21.18 -5.94 12.39
CA ILE A 27 21.84 -6.93 11.51
C ILE A 27 21.23 -6.81 10.15
N PHE A 28 21.99 -6.17 9.28
CA PHE A 28 21.56 -5.87 7.95
C PHE A 28 20.18 -5.16 7.92
N GLY A 29 20.03 -4.05 8.63
CA GLY A 29 18.77 -3.30 8.76
C GLY A 29 17.68 -4.00 9.60
N ILE A 30 17.95 -5.23 10.00
CA ILE A 30 17.46 -6.00 11.14
C ILE A 30 17.32 -5.23 12.47
N SER A 31 16.29 -4.42 12.76
CA SER A 31 16.22 -3.72 14.07
C SER A 31 15.47 -4.49 15.15
N LYS A 32 14.63 -5.46 14.75
CA LYS A 32 13.79 -6.25 15.66
C LYS A 32 14.25 -7.70 15.68
N PHE A 33 14.88 -8.12 16.77
CA PHE A 33 15.35 -9.49 16.95
C PHE A 33 14.37 -10.32 17.77
N TYR A 34 14.06 -11.52 17.30
CA TYR A 34 13.25 -12.47 18.05
C TYR A 34 14.09 -13.17 19.13
N ALA A 35 13.63 -13.08 20.37
CA ALA A 35 14.15 -13.86 21.49
C ALA A 35 13.44 -15.21 21.57
N LYS A 36 14.20 -16.31 21.54
CA LYS A 36 13.63 -17.66 21.65
C LYS A 36 12.89 -17.88 22.97
N ASP A 37 11.81 -18.65 22.93
CA ASP A 37 11.22 -19.28 24.12
C ASP A 37 11.80 -20.70 24.25
N ASP A 38 12.67 -20.91 25.25
CA ASP A 38 13.33 -22.21 25.46
C ASP A 38 12.35 -23.38 25.72
N ASN A 39 11.09 -23.09 26.08
CA ASN A 39 10.04 -24.08 26.29
C ASN A 39 9.30 -24.47 25.00
N LYS A 40 9.55 -23.76 23.88
CA LYS A 40 8.84 -23.93 22.61
C LYS A 40 9.76 -24.57 21.59
N ARG A 41 9.63 -25.89 21.44
CA ARG A 41 10.37 -26.64 20.43
C ARG A 41 9.50 -27.74 19.82
N ILE A 42 9.65 -27.96 18.51
CA ILE A 42 9.03 -29.06 17.77
C ILE A 42 10.11 -29.82 17.01
N SER A 43 9.87 -31.10 16.73
CA SER A 43 10.76 -31.89 15.90
C SER A 43 10.17 -32.13 14.53
N LEU A 44 10.97 -31.91 13.49
CA LEU A 44 10.68 -32.24 12.11
C LEU A 44 11.90 -32.98 11.55
N PHE A 45 11.70 -34.14 10.92
CA PHE A 45 12.80 -34.92 10.30
C PHE A 45 13.92 -35.37 11.24
N GLY A 46 13.61 -35.44 12.55
CA GLY A 46 14.60 -35.73 13.61
C GLY A 46 15.48 -34.53 13.96
N GLU A 47 15.18 -33.35 13.41
CA GLU A 47 15.81 -32.07 13.72
C GLU A 47 14.84 -31.20 14.54
N MET A 48 15.33 -30.11 15.13
CA MET A 48 14.55 -29.26 16.03
C MET A 48 14.24 -27.91 15.37
N LEU A 49 13.04 -27.39 15.65
CA LEU A 49 12.59 -26.05 15.29
C LEU A 49 12.13 -25.31 16.53
N GLU A 50 12.56 -24.07 16.71
CA GLU A 50 12.10 -23.18 17.80
C GLU A 50 10.82 -22.42 17.42
N THR A 51 10.59 -22.19 16.13
CA THR A 51 9.34 -21.64 15.59
C THR A 51 8.90 -22.48 14.37
N PRO A 52 7.59 -22.63 14.11
CA PRO A 52 7.08 -23.50 13.05
C PRO A 52 7.05 -22.83 11.67
N PHE A 53 7.81 -21.74 11.45
CA PHE A 53 7.69 -20.93 10.23
C PHE A 53 9.02 -20.37 9.70
N GLY A 54 8.96 -19.81 8.49
CA GLY A 54 10.03 -19.01 7.89
C GLY A 54 9.80 -18.73 6.39
N PRO A 55 10.84 -18.34 5.64
CA PRO A 55 10.68 -17.95 4.24
C PRO A 55 10.48 -19.17 3.33
N ALA A 56 9.64 -19.00 2.30
CA ALA A 56 9.37 -19.99 1.26
C ALA A 56 10.47 -19.99 0.18
N ALA A 57 10.48 -21.00 -0.70
CA ALA A 57 11.32 -20.99 -1.90
C ALA A 57 10.99 -19.77 -2.76
N GLY A 58 11.87 -18.78 -2.73
CA GLY A 58 11.64 -17.46 -3.32
C GLY A 58 12.82 -16.53 -3.07
N PRO A 59 12.67 -15.20 -3.28
CA PRO A 59 13.79 -14.25 -3.21
C PRO A 59 14.45 -14.19 -1.84
N HIS A 60 13.67 -14.42 -0.78
CA HIS A 60 14.13 -14.37 0.61
C HIS A 60 15.04 -15.55 1.01
N THR A 61 15.13 -16.59 0.18
CA THR A 61 16.04 -17.72 0.39
C THR A 61 17.06 -17.90 -0.73
N GLN A 62 17.34 -16.83 -1.48
CA GLN A 62 18.34 -16.86 -2.55
C GLN A 62 19.76 -16.55 -2.08
N LEU A 63 19.92 -15.59 -1.16
CA LEU A 63 21.20 -15.06 -0.72
C LEU A 63 21.39 -15.26 0.78
N ALA A 64 22.64 -15.40 1.24
CA ALA A 64 22.95 -15.68 2.64
C ALA A 64 22.45 -14.57 3.58
N GLN A 65 22.63 -13.29 3.21
CA GLN A 65 22.15 -12.17 4.01
C GLN A 65 20.62 -12.15 4.17
N ASN A 66 19.87 -12.69 3.21
CA ASN A 66 18.41 -12.76 3.28
C ASN A 66 17.98 -13.80 4.32
N ILE A 67 18.62 -14.97 4.29
CA ILE A 67 18.39 -16.05 5.27
C ILE A 67 18.78 -15.60 6.68
N VAL A 68 19.90 -14.90 6.83
CA VAL A 68 20.30 -14.29 8.11
C VAL A 68 19.26 -13.30 8.62
N SER A 69 18.76 -12.42 7.74
CA SER A 69 17.74 -11.42 8.10
C SER A 69 16.45 -12.06 8.61
N ALA A 70 15.97 -13.11 7.93
CA ALA A 70 14.80 -13.86 8.37
C ALA A 70 15.06 -14.61 9.70
N TYR A 71 16.25 -15.20 9.87
CA TYR A 71 16.60 -15.91 11.09
C TYR A 71 16.55 -15.01 12.33
N VAL A 72 17.19 -13.84 12.26
CA VAL A 72 17.22 -12.90 13.38
C VAL A 72 15.83 -12.33 13.68
N ALA A 73 14.96 -12.24 12.68
CA ALA A 73 13.58 -11.79 12.84
C ALA A 73 12.61 -12.86 13.39
N GLY A 74 12.99 -14.15 13.38
CA GLY A 74 12.24 -15.23 14.05
C GLY A 74 12.03 -16.51 13.22
N ALA A 75 12.42 -16.53 11.95
CA ALA A 75 12.29 -17.71 11.11
C ALA A 75 13.20 -18.86 11.58
N ARG A 76 12.69 -20.10 11.53
CA ARG A 76 13.46 -21.32 11.84
C ARG A 76 13.33 -22.41 10.78
N PHE A 77 12.37 -22.30 9.86
CA PHE A 77 12.27 -23.21 8.73
C PHE A 77 12.54 -22.47 7.42
N PHE A 78 13.61 -22.82 6.73
CA PHE A 78 14.05 -22.16 5.50
C PHE A 78 13.83 -23.10 4.32
N GLU A 79 12.84 -22.79 3.48
CA GLU A 79 12.69 -23.49 2.21
C GLU A 79 13.57 -22.79 1.17
N LEU A 80 14.68 -23.44 0.83
CA LEU A 80 15.69 -22.89 -0.05
C LEU A 80 15.16 -22.75 -1.47
N LYS A 81 15.64 -21.74 -2.19
CA LYS A 81 15.19 -21.46 -3.55
C LYS A 81 15.45 -22.65 -4.47
N THR A 82 14.52 -22.92 -5.37
CA THR A 82 14.57 -24.09 -6.24
C THR A 82 15.75 -24.01 -7.20
N VAL A 83 16.60 -25.05 -7.19
CA VAL A 83 17.67 -25.24 -8.18
C VAL A 83 17.19 -26.16 -9.32
N GLN A 84 17.66 -25.88 -10.54
CA GLN A 84 17.31 -26.62 -11.75
C GLN A 84 18.48 -26.63 -12.74
N THR A 85 18.36 -27.38 -13.83
CA THR A 85 19.44 -27.48 -14.83
C THR A 85 19.59 -26.24 -15.69
N LEU A 86 18.54 -25.42 -15.84
CA LEU A 86 18.60 -24.09 -16.46
C LEU A 86 18.78 -23.02 -15.37
N ASP A 87 19.96 -22.43 -15.30
CA ASP A 87 20.38 -21.55 -14.21
C ASP A 87 21.30 -20.42 -14.71
N GLY A 88 21.51 -19.38 -13.89
CA GLY A 88 22.38 -18.27 -14.25
C GLY A 88 21.95 -17.55 -15.54
N GLU A 89 22.90 -17.38 -16.46
CA GLU A 89 22.65 -16.71 -17.76
C GLU A 89 21.74 -17.51 -18.70
N ASP A 90 21.59 -18.83 -18.47
CA ASP A 90 20.73 -19.70 -19.27
C ASP A 90 19.25 -19.62 -18.85
N LEU A 91 18.93 -18.85 -17.80
CA LEU A 91 17.57 -18.62 -17.30
C LEU A 91 17.20 -17.13 -17.43
N PRO A 92 16.80 -16.65 -18.62
CA PRO A 92 16.42 -15.25 -18.81
C PRO A 92 15.11 -14.94 -18.06
N VAL A 93 15.18 -14.09 -17.03
CA VAL A 93 14.01 -13.60 -16.28
C VAL A 93 13.67 -12.19 -16.74
N ALA A 94 12.47 -12.00 -17.31
CA ALA A 94 12.01 -10.68 -17.73
C ALA A 94 11.88 -9.73 -16.53
N LYS A 95 12.51 -8.55 -16.61
CA LYS A 95 12.56 -7.54 -15.53
C LYS A 95 11.77 -6.28 -15.88
N PRO A 96 11.07 -5.63 -14.93
CA PRO A 96 10.89 -6.04 -13.54
C PRO A 96 10.12 -7.36 -13.43
N CYS A 97 10.47 -8.21 -12.46
CA CYS A 97 9.93 -9.57 -12.35
C CYS A 97 9.01 -9.78 -11.13
N ILE A 98 8.80 -8.77 -10.30
CA ILE A 98 7.94 -8.83 -9.10
C ILE A 98 7.05 -7.59 -9.06
N ALA A 99 5.75 -7.83 -8.84
CA ALA A 99 4.74 -6.82 -8.61
C ALA A 99 3.91 -7.20 -7.38
N ALA A 100 4.24 -6.66 -6.20
CA ALA A 100 3.58 -7.00 -4.93
C ALA A 100 2.58 -5.96 -4.33
N PRO A 101 1.88 -5.09 -5.09
CA PRO A 101 1.04 -4.04 -4.49
C PRO A 101 -0.19 -4.58 -3.75
N ASP A 102 -0.74 -5.72 -4.19
CA ASP A 102 -1.81 -6.45 -3.51
C ASP A 102 -1.70 -7.98 -3.67
N GLU A 103 -2.14 -8.55 -4.81
CA GLU A 103 -2.21 -10.00 -5.09
C GLU A 103 -0.84 -10.67 -5.20
N CYS A 104 0.19 -9.88 -5.47
CA CYS A 104 1.56 -10.30 -5.68
C CYS A 104 1.76 -11.25 -6.86
N TYR A 105 2.27 -10.68 -7.94
CA TYR A 105 2.64 -11.37 -9.16
C TYR A 105 4.15 -11.46 -9.32
N ASN A 106 4.61 -12.52 -9.96
CA ASN A 106 5.99 -12.64 -10.41
C ASN A 106 6.10 -13.42 -11.74
N CYS A 107 7.22 -13.22 -12.44
CA CYS A 107 7.52 -13.96 -13.68
C CYS A 107 8.10 -15.35 -13.40
N GLU A 108 9.01 -15.46 -12.43
CA GLU A 108 9.76 -16.69 -12.11
C GLU A 108 10.20 -16.68 -10.63
N TRP A 109 10.18 -17.85 -9.97
CA TRP A 109 10.65 -18.02 -8.57
C TRP A 109 11.90 -18.89 -8.46
N SER A 110 12.45 -19.40 -9.56
CA SER A 110 13.70 -20.14 -9.62
C SER A 110 14.91 -19.25 -9.33
N THR A 111 16.00 -19.85 -8.86
CA THR A 111 17.22 -19.11 -8.55
C THR A 111 17.84 -18.52 -9.81
N GLU A 112 18.29 -17.27 -9.71
CA GLU A 112 19.05 -16.59 -10.78
C GLU A 112 20.55 -16.84 -10.65
N LEU A 113 20.98 -17.42 -9.53
CA LEU A 113 22.33 -17.90 -9.34
C LEU A 113 22.52 -19.24 -10.07
N THR A 114 23.74 -19.53 -10.49
CA THR A 114 24.06 -20.90 -10.91
C THR A 114 23.92 -21.87 -9.72
N VAL A 115 23.71 -23.16 -9.99
CA VAL A 115 23.58 -24.17 -8.93
C VAL A 115 24.76 -24.15 -7.95
N PRO A 116 26.04 -24.04 -8.39
CA PRO A 116 27.16 -23.90 -7.45
C PRO A 116 27.13 -22.61 -6.63
N GLU A 117 26.76 -21.47 -7.23
CA GLU A 117 26.66 -20.21 -6.48
C GLU A 117 25.53 -20.26 -5.44
N ALA A 118 24.38 -20.83 -5.78
CA ALA A 118 23.28 -21.06 -4.83
C ALA A 118 23.71 -21.99 -3.69
N PHE A 119 24.44 -23.07 -4.01
CA PHE A 119 25.03 -23.97 -3.02
C PHE A 119 25.93 -23.22 -2.03
N ASP A 120 26.83 -22.38 -2.55
CA ASP A 120 27.77 -21.61 -1.74
C ASP A 120 27.02 -20.68 -0.79
N GLU A 121 26.01 -19.95 -1.27
CA GLU A 121 25.18 -19.08 -0.42
C GLU A 121 24.47 -19.85 0.71
N TYR A 122 24.00 -21.07 0.46
CA TYR A 122 23.36 -21.88 1.50
C TYR A 122 24.35 -22.41 2.54
N VAL A 123 25.58 -22.78 2.12
CA VAL A 123 26.64 -23.16 3.06
C VAL A 123 27.05 -21.97 3.91
N LYS A 124 27.26 -20.79 3.31
CA LYS A 124 27.56 -19.55 4.04
C LYS A 124 26.47 -19.22 5.04
N ALA A 125 25.20 -19.23 4.63
CA ALA A 125 24.06 -18.97 5.51
C ALA A 125 24.01 -19.95 6.68
N TRP A 126 24.12 -21.26 6.42
CA TRP A 126 24.15 -22.28 7.46
C TRP A 126 25.24 -22.01 8.49
N PHE A 127 26.45 -21.70 8.02
CA PHE A 127 27.58 -21.42 8.89
C PHE A 127 27.36 -20.13 9.71
N LEU A 128 26.92 -19.05 9.08
CA LEU A 128 26.59 -17.78 9.75
C LEU A 128 25.54 -17.98 10.84
N LEU A 129 24.43 -18.67 10.56
CA LEU A 129 23.38 -18.90 11.57
C LEU A 129 23.93 -19.65 12.80
N LYS A 130 24.83 -20.63 12.61
CA LYS A 130 25.47 -21.34 13.72
C LYS A 130 26.37 -20.43 14.54
N LEU A 131 27.14 -19.53 13.91
CA LEU A 131 27.96 -18.54 14.61
C LEU A 131 27.07 -17.55 15.37
N LEU A 132 26.13 -16.91 14.70
CA LEU A 132 25.25 -15.88 15.28
C LEU A 132 24.39 -16.40 16.43
N SER A 133 23.87 -17.62 16.31
CA SER A 133 23.06 -18.25 17.36
C SER A 133 23.84 -18.44 18.67
N ALA A 134 25.13 -18.78 18.58
CA ALA A 134 25.98 -19.00 19.74
C ALA A 134 26.62 -17.69 20.25
N GLU A 135 26.98 -16.79 19.35
CA GLU A 135 27.61 -15.52 19.70
C GLU A 135 26.64 -14.54 20.38
N TYR A 136 25.46 -14.35 19.79
CA TYR A 136 24.48 -13.34 20.23
C TYR A 136 23.26 -13.94 20.94
N GLY A 137 23.15 -15.27 21.01
CA GLY A 137 22.06 -15.94 21.72
C GLY A 137 20.69 -15.87 21.03
N PHE A 138 20.63 -15.57 19.73
CA PHE A 138 19.38 -15.48 18.97
C PHE A 138 18.59 -16.80 18.88
N GLY A 139 19.22 -17.93 19.20
CA GLY A 139 18.61 -19.25 19.03
C GLY A 139 19.51 -20.36 19.56
N SER A 140 19.04 -21.59 19.48
CA SER A 140 19.89 -22.78 19.52
C SER A 140 20.61 -22.93 18.17
N PRO A 141 21.91 -23.27 18.14
CA PRO A 141 22.59 -23.60 16.89
C PRO A 141 21.86 -24.68 16.11
N ASP A 142 21.27 -25.68 16.78
CA ASP A 142 20.47 -26.72 16.14
C ASP A 142 18.94 -26.48 16.20
N GLY A 143 18.52 -25.22 16.33
CA GLY A 143 17.11 -24.82 16.48
C GLY A 143 16.38 -24.47 15.18
N PHE A 144 16.99 -24.71 14.02
CA PHE A 144 16.47 -24.37 12.70
C PHE A 144 16.76 -25.47 11.66
N ILE A 145 15.99 -25.49 10.57
CA ILE A 145 16.10 -26.49 9.49
C ILE A 145 16.17 -25.80 8.13
N PHE A 146 17.11 -26.24 7.30
CA PHE A 146 17.13 -25.93 5.87
C PHE A 146 16.49 -27.08 5.09
N ASN A 147 15.52 -26.75 4.25
CA ASN A 147 14.87 -27.68 3.36
C ASN A 147 15.27 -27.34 1.91
N MET A 148 15.99 -28.25 1.26
CA MET A 148 16.40 -28.08 -0.14
C MET A 148 15.18 -27.96 -1.04
N SER A 149 15.31 -27.33 -2.21
CA SER A 149 14.31 -27.41 -3.27
C SER A 149 14.97 -27.70 -4.61
N VAL A 150 14.42 -28.66 -5.35
CA VAL A 150 14.85 -29.01 -6.71
C VAL A 150 13.63 -29.08 -7.63
N GLY A 151 13.79 -28.69 -8.89
CA GLY A 151 12.70 -28.74 -9.86
C GLY A 151 13.22 -28.94 -11.28
N TYR A 152 13.06 -30.15 -11.81
CA TYR A 152 13.27 -30.48 -13.22
C TYR A 152 12.67 -31.87 -13.50
N ASP A 153 12.88 -32.40 -14.71
CA ASP A 153 12.62 -33.82 -14.99
C ASP A 153 13.63 -34.76 -14.29
N TYR A 154 13.39 -36.07 -14.35
CA TYR A 154 14.25 -37.06 -13.72
C TYR A 154 15.68 -37.02 -14.25
N GLU A 155 15.88 -36.77 -15.56
CA GLU A 155 17.22 -36.71 -16.15
C GLU A 155 18.01 -35.53 -15.58
N GLY A 156 17.40 -34.35 -15.48
CA GLY A 156 18.04 -33.18 -14.89
C GLY A 156 18.30 -33.32 -13.39
N ILE A 157 17.37 -33.90 -12.62
CA ILE A 157 17.57 -34.12 -11.19
C ILE A 157 18.67 -35.15 -10.92
N THR A 158 18.84 -36.14 -11.81
CA THR A 158 19.93 -37.12 -11.73
C THR A 158 21.21 -36.67 -12.44
N SER A 159 21.22 -35.46 -13.01
CA SER A 159 22.42 -34.89 -13.62
C SER A 159 23.50 -34.65 -12.56
N LYS A 160 24.77 -34.72 -12.97
CA LYS A 160 25.90 -34.49 -12.07
C LYS A 160 25.80 -33.15 -11.33
N LYS A 161 25.32 -32.10 -12.01
CA LYS A 161 25.19 -30.75 -11.45
C LYS A 161 24.25 -30.72 -10.23
N ILE A 162 23.05 -31.31 -10.35
CA ILE A 162 22.07 -31.37 -9.25
C ILE A 162 22.47 -32.43 -8.21
N ASP A 163 23.08 -33.54 -8.64
CA ASP A 163 23.59 -34.58 -7.76
C ASP A 163 24.67 -34.04 -6.80
N ASP A 164 25.65 -33.31 -7.33
CA ASP A 164 26.71 -32.67 -6.56
C ASP A 164 26.13 -31.70 -5.51
N TYR A 165 25.11 -30.92 -5.89
CA TYR A 165 24.37 -30.05 -4.97
C TYR A 165 23.71 -30.83 -3.84
N ILE A 166 22.93 -31.87 -4.15
CA ILE A 166 22.22 -32.68 -3.15
C ILE A 166 23.21 -33.34 -2.19
N GLU A 167 24.29 -33.95 -2.70
CA GLU A 167 25.29 -34.61 -1.86
C GLU A 167 26.10 -33.60 -1.02
N GLY A 168 26.43 -32.44 -1.60
CA GLY A 168 27.07 -31.34 -0.87
C GLY A 168 26.20 -30.79 0.27
N MET A 169 24.89 -30.64 0.05
CA MET A 169 23.96 -30.20 1.09
C MET A 169 23.78 -31.23 2.20
N LYS A 170 23.85 -32.53 1.87
CA LYS A 170 23.86 -33.61 2.88
C LYS A 170 25.12 -33.58 3.74
N ASN A 171 26.26 -33.18 3.18
CA ASN A 171 27.52 -33.01 3.90
C ASN A 171 28.50 -32.10 3.16
N ALA A 172 28.64 -30.86 3.62
CA ALA A 172 29.48 -29.85 2.98
C ALA A 172 30.96 -29.94 3.36
N ARG A 173 31.37 -30.82 4.29
CA ARG A 173 32.71 -30.81 4.93
C ARG A 173 33.88 -30.72 3.94
N GLU A 174 33.77 -31.41 2.81
CA GLU A 174 34.84 -31.51 1.83
C GLU A 174 34.79 -30.46 0.72
N THR A 175 33.74 -29.64 0.66
CA THR A 175 33.57 -28.62 -0.38
C THR A 175 34.50 -27.43 -0.16
N ALA A 176 34.78 -26.69 -1.25
CA ALA A 176 35.66 -25.53 -1.19
C ALA A 176 35.08 -24.45 -0.29
N ILE A 177 33.79 -24.12 -0.47
CA ILE A 177 33.11 -23.09 0.32
C ILE A 177 33.07 -23.41 1.81
N TRP A 178 32.92 -24.68 2.21
CA TRP A 178 32.97 -25.05 3.63
C TRP A 178 34.35 -24.78 4.24
N LYS A 179 35.41 -25.12 3.50
CA LYS A 179 36.79 -24.91 3.93
C LYS A 179 37.11 -23.41 4.03
N GLU A 180 36.59 -22.61 3.10
CA GLU A 180 36.65 -21.14 3.15
C GLU A 180 35.95 -20.60 4.40
N CYS A 181 34.68 -20.95 4.64
CA CYS A 181 33.92 -20.50 5.81
C CYS A 181 34.64 -20.83 7.13
N VAL A 182 35.20 -22.04 7.25
CA VAL A 182 35.98 -22.44 8.44
C VAL A 182 37.24 -21.59 8.58
N ALA A 183 38.00 -21.39 7.50
CA ALA A 183 39.24 -20.62 7.55
C ALA A 183 38.97 -19.16 7.94
N GLU A 184 38.01 -18.52 7.28
CA GLU A 184 37.68 -17.13 7.54
C GLU A 184 37.04 -16.94 8.93
N ALA A 185 36.19 -17.86 9.40
CA ALA A 185 35.67 -17.80 10.77
C ALA A 185 36.77 -17.98 11.83
N LEU A 186 37.78 -18.80 11.57
CA LEU A 186 38.93 -18.96 12.46
C LEU A 186 39.82 -17.71 12.48
N ASP A 187 40.03 -17.09 11.32
CA ASP A 187 40.77 -15.82 11.23
C ASP A 187 40.00 -14.67 11.91
N PHE A 188 38.67 -14.74 11.93
CA PHE A 188 37.79 -13.79 12.62
C PHE A 188 37.54 -14.14 14.10
N ALA A 189 38.10 -15.25 14.62
CA ALA A 189 37.71 -15.77 15.93
C ALA A 189 37.98 -14.82 17.11
N ASP A 190 39.02 -13.97 16.99
CA ASP A 190 39.38 -12.99 18.04
C ASP A 190 38.35 -11.85 18.17
N ASN A 191 37.42 -11.71 17.22
CA ASN A 191 36.34 -10.74 17.25
C ASN A 191 35.08 -11.27 17.95
N PHE A 192 35.04 -12.55 18.32
CA PHE A 192 33.91 -13.15 19.02
C PHE A 192 34.15 -13.20 20.54
N GLU A 193 33.11 -12.99 21.32
CA GLU A 193 33.16 -13.05 22.79
C GLU A 193 32.76 -14.44 23.32
N ASN A 194 31.81 -15.12 22.67
CA ASN A 194 31.14 -16.31 23.22
C ASN A 194 31.46 -17.62 22.47
N ILE A 195 32.18 -17.55 21.34
CA ILE A 195 32.60 -18.72 20.55
C ILE A 195 34.11 -18.78 20.38
N ASP A 196 34.64 -20.01 20.33
CA ASP A 196 36.07 -20.27 20.17
C ASP A 196 36.38 -21.13 18.92
N ALA A 197 37.67 -21.34 18.67
CA ALA A 197 38.13 -22.14 17.55
C ALA A 197 37.65 -23.61 17.59
N ASP A 198 37.37 -24.16 18.77
CA ASP A 198 36.87 -25.52 18.92
C ASP A 198 35.38 -25.60 18.57
N TYR A 199 34.59 -24.59 18.94
CA TYR A 199 33.21 -24.41 18.47
C TYR A 199 33.15 -24.35 16.95
N ILE A 200 33.96 -23.47 16.32
CA ILE A 200 33.98 -23.28 14.86
C ILE A 200 34.27 -24.59 14.12
N LYS A 201 35.28 -25.35 14.58
CA LYS A 201 35.64 -26.66 13.99
C LYS A 201 34.59 -27.74 14.28
N GLY A 202 33.81 -27.57 15.35
CA GLY A 202 32.75 -28.46 15.79
C GLY A 202 31.43 -28.28 15.02
N ILE A 203 31.26 -27.20 14.25
CA ILE A 203 30.02 -26.94 13.50
C ILE A 203 29.71 -28.12 12.56
N SER A 204 28.47 -28.58 12.63
CA SER A 204 27.98 -29.69 11.81
C SER A 204 28.02 -29.32 10.31
N PRO A 205 28.67 -30.14 9.46
CA PRO A 205 28.69 -29.93 8.01
C PRO A 205 27.43 -30.43 7.31
N ARG A 206 26.48 -31.00 8.05
CA ARG A 206 25.22 -31.51 7.51
C ARG A 206 24.24 -30.33 7.40
N VAL A 207 24.14 -29.74 6.21
CA VAL A 207 23.32 -28.54 5.96
C VAL A 207 21.84 -28.88 5.85
N SER A 208 21.47 -29.99 5.21
CA SER A 208 20.08 -30.38 5.05
C SER A 208 19.87 -31.90 5.05
N ARG A 209 18.69 -32.32 5.53
CA ARG A 209 18.20 -33.72 5.53
C ARG A 209 16.87 -33.88 4.78
N SER A 210 16.37 -32.80 4.18
CA SER A 210 15.05 -32.79 3.56
C SER A 210 15.04 -31.99 2.27
N ILE A 211 14.08 -32.32 1.41
CA ILE A 211 13.95 -31.74 0.08
C ILE A 211 12.49 -31.57 -0.33
N THR A 212 12.16 -30.43 -0.90
CA THR A 212 10.93 -30.20 -1.66
C THR A 212 11.19 -30.50 -3.13
N LEU A 213 10.40 -31.39 -3.70
CA LEU A 213 10.29 -31.53 -5.16
C LEU A 213 9.30 -30.47 -5.68
N SER A 214 9.84 -29.47 -6.37
CA SER A 214 9.04 -28.49 -7.11
C SER A 214 8.63 -29.08 -8.46
N THR A 215 7.34 -29.36 -8.63
CA THR A 215 6.79 -29.94 -9.86
C THR A 215 6.67 -28.88 -10.94
N LEU A 216 7.23 -29.14 -12.12
CA LEU A 216 7.03 -28.29 -13.30
C LEU A 216 5.55 -28.37 -13.76
N HIS A 217 5.04 -27.26 -14.29
CA HIS A 217 3.73 -27.25 -14.92
C HIS A 217 3.69 -28.27 -16.07
N GLY A 218 2.61 -29.05 -16.15
CA GLY A 218 2.50 -30.14 -17.13
C GLY A 218 3.30 -31.42 -16.82
N CYS A 219 4.00 -31.51 -15.68
CA CYS A 219 4.76 -32.71 -15.32
C CYS A 219 3.84 -33.91 -15.03
N PRO A 220 3.99 -35.05 -15.73
CA PRO A 220 3.13 -36.22 -15.52
C PRO A 220 3.25 -36.78 -14.09
N PRO A 221 2.15 -37.27 -13.47
CA PRO A 221 2.19 -37.85 -12.12
C PRO A 221 3.22 -38.97 -11.96
N THR A 222 3.40 -39.80 -12.99
CA THR A 222 4.38 -40.89 -12.98
C THR A 222 5.82 -40.40 -12.92
N GLU A 223 6.12 -39.24 -13.50
CA GLU A 223 7.45 -38.63 -13.47
C GLU A 223 7.71 -38.00 -12.09
N ILE A 224 6.70 -37.31 -11.53
CA ILE A 224 6.74 -36.78 -10.16
C ILE A 224 7.02 -37.92 -9.17
N GLU A 225 6.27 -39.02 -9.27
CA GLU A 225 6.44 -40.20 -8.43
C GLU A 225 7.84 -40.80 -8.57
N ARG A 226 8.31 -40.98 -9.80
CA ARG A 226 9.64 -41.52 -10.09
C ARG A 226 10.76 -40.69 -9.45
N ILE A 227 10.67 -39.36 -9.54
CA ILE A 227 11.64 -38.45 -8.94
C ILE A 227 11.55 -38.52 -7.41
N ALA A 228 10.36 -38.42 -6.83
CA ALA A 228 10.17 -38.48 -5.37
C ALA A 228 10.66 -39.81 -4.79
N SER A 229 10.35 -40.94 -5.45
CA SER A 229 10.88 -42.26 -5.10
C SER A 229 12.40 -42.32 -5.20
N TYR A 230 13.04 -41.63 -6.16
CA TYR A 230 14.50 -41.54 -6.22
C TYR A 230 15.08 -40.78 -5.02
N LEU A 231 14.49 -39.63 -4.67
CA LEU A 231 14.91 -38.81 -3.53
C LEU A 231 14.77 -39.58 -2.19
N ILE A 232 13.69 -40.36 -2.04
CA ILE A 232 13.45 -41.20 -0.87
C ILE A 232 14.39 -42.41 -0.87
N ASN A 233 14.32 -43.25 -1.89
CA ASN A 233 14.93 -44.58 -1.87
C ASN A 233 16.43 -44.57 -2.18
N THR A 234 16.89 -43.62 -3.00
CA THR A 234 18.30 -43.54 -3.44
C THR A 234 19.05 -42.46 -2.68
N LYS A 235 18.47 -41.27 -2.52
CA LYS A 235 19.13 -40.16 -1.80
C LYS A 235 18.98 -40.23 -0.30
N GLY A 236 17.95 -40.91 0.20
CA GLY A 236 17.70 -41.08 1.64
C GLY A 236 17.23 -39.79 2.31
N LEU A 237 16.39 -39.01 1.62
CA LEU A 237 15.94 -37.70 2.07
C LEU A 237 14.48 -37.71 2.50
N ASN A 238 14.17 -36.97 3.56
CA ASN A 238 12.79 -36.62 3.88
C ASN A 238 12.25 -35.73 2.76
N THR A 239 11.06 -36.03 2.25
CA THR A 239 10.62 -35.44 0.99
C THR A 239 9.25 -34.79 1.11
N PHE A 240 9.17 -33.54 0.65
CA PHE A 240 7.92 -32.87 0.34
C PHE A 240 7.68 -32.89 -1.17
N VAL A 241 6.44 -33.13 -1.60
CA VAL A 241 6.03 -32.91 -3.00
C VAL A 241 5.15 -31.66 -3.07
N LYS A 242 5.51 -30.73 -3.97
CA LYS A 242 4.74 -29.51 -4.20
C LYS A 242 3.39 -29.82 -4.86
N CYS A 243 2.33 -29.22 -4.33
CA CYS A 243 0.96 -29.35 -4.81
C CYS A 243 0.40 -27.95 -5.08
N ASN A 244 0.02 -27.70 -6.34
CA ASN A 244 -0.52 -26.42 -6.82
C ASN A 244 -2.04 -26.37 -6.65
N PRO A 245 -2.63 -25.20 -6.32
CA PRO A 245 -4.09 -25.01 -6.28
C PRO A 245 -4.81 -25.32 -7.59
N THR A 246 -4.09 -25.47 -8.71
CA THR A 246 -4.64 -26.03 -9.97
C THR A 246 -5.29 -27.41 -9.77
N MET A 247 -4.88 -28.17 -8.75
CA MET A 247 -5.52 -29.42 -8.33
C MET A 247 -6.99 -29.28 -7.90
N LEU A 248 -7.48 -28.08 -7.59
CA LEU A 248 -8.90 -27.86 -7.29
C LEU A 248 -9.80 -28.07 -8.52
N GLY A 249 -9.25 -27.89 -9.72
CA GLY A 249 -10.01 -27.75 -10.95
C GLY A 249 -10.42 -26.29 -11.22
N TYR A 250 -10.54 -25.97 -12.51
CA TYR A 250 -10.82 -24.60 -12.98
C TYR A 250 -12.11 -24.03 -12.39
N GLU A 251 -13.21 -24.79 -12.46
CA GLU A 251 -14.53 -24.34 -12.00
C GLU A 251 -14.55 -23.99 -10.51
N ASP A 252 -13.91 -24.80 -9.67
CA ASP A 252 -13.86 -24.57 -8.23
C ASP A 252 -13.00 -23.35 -7.89
N ALA A 253 -11.81 -23.24 -8.51
CA ALA A 253 -10.94 -22.09 -8.31
C ALA A 253 -11.61 -20.79 -8.78
N ARG A 254 -12.26 -20.82 -9.95
CA ARG A 254 -13.00 -19.69 -10.50
C ARG A 254 -14.16 -19.28 -9.61
N ALA A 255 -14.98 -20.23 -9.16
CA ALA A 255 -16.09 -19.97 -8.26
C ALA A 255 -15.63 -19.37 -6.91
N ILE A 256 -14.54 -19.88 -6.33
CA ILE A 256 -13.97 -19.31 -5.09
C ILE A 256 -13.58 -17.85 -5.32
N LEU A 257 -12.76 -17.56 -6.33
CA LEU A 257 -12.26 -16.21 -6.58
C LEU A 257 -13.36 -15.21 -6.96
N ASP A 258 -14.37 -15.64 -7.74
CA ASP A 258 -15.48 -14.77 -8.15
C ASP A 258 -16.35 -14.35 -6.96
N THR A 259 -16.67 -15.29 -6.07
CA THR A 259 -17.45 -14.98 -4.85
C THR A 259 -16.74 -14.03 -3.91
N MET A 260 -15.43 -13.87 -4.07
CA MET A 260 -14.56 -13.04 -3.25
C MET A 260 -14.22 -11.68 -3.90
N GLY A 261 -14.78 -11.39 -5.08
CA GLY A 261 -14.55 -10.13 -5.80
C GLY A 261 -13.30 -10.10 -6.68
N TYR A 262 -12.71 -11.26 -6.99
CA TYR A 262 -11.55 -11.39 -7.89
C TYR A 262 -11.95 -11.78 -9.33
N GLY A 263 -13.17 -11.42 -9.76
CA GLY A 263 -13.68 -11.73 -11.10
C GLY A 263 -12.91 -11.06 -12.25
N TYR A 264 -12.08 -10.07 -11.96
CA TYR A 264 -11.21 -9.41 -12.94
C TYR A 264 -9.92 -10.19 -13.27
N MET A 265 -9.56 -11.21 -12.48
CA MET A 265 -8.37 -12.03 -12.76
C MET A 265 -8.59 -12.90 -13.99
N ASP A 266 -7.67 -12.83 -14.95
CA ASP A 266 -7.73 -13.61 -16.19
C ASP A 266 -6.82 -14.86 -16.12
N PHE A 267 -7.43 -16.04 -16.02
CA PHE A 267 -6.78 -17.33 -16.16
C PHE A 267 -7.72 -18.30 -16.89
N ASP A 268 -7.14 -19.24 -17.65
CA ASP A 268 -7.89 -20.26 -18.38
C ASP A 268 -7.74 -21.65 -17.74
N ASP A 269 -8.35 -22.65 -18.36
CA ASP A 269 -8.35 -24.03 -17.90
C ASP A 269 -7.07 -24.80 -18.27
N TYR A 270 -6.14 -24.22 -19.04
CA TYR A 270 -4.97 -24.92 -19.58
C TYR A 270 -4.13 -25.56 -18.47
N HIS A 271 -3.66 -24.77 -17.50
CA HIS A 271 -2.85 -25.28 -16.39
C HIS A 271 -3.63 -26.25 -15.49
N PHE A 272 -4.95 -26.06 -15.35
CA PHE A 272 -5.82 -26.94 -14.57
C PHE A 272 -6.00 -28.31 -15.20
N LEU A 273 -5.86 -28.44 -16.52
CA LEU A 273 -6.00 -29.71 -17.24
C LEU A 273 -4.68 -30.46 -17.41
N HIS A 274 -3.55 -29.74 -17.43
CA HIS A 274 -2.24 -30.32 -17.74
C HIS A 274 -1.38 -30.58 -16.49
N ASP A 275 -1.60 -29.86 -15.39
CA ASP A 275 -0.90 -30.10 -14.13
C ASP A 275 -1.33 -31.42 -13.45
N LEU A 276 -0.67 -31.76 -12.34
CA LEU A 276 -1.07 -32.86 -11.46
C LEU A 276 -2.54 -32.72 -11.05
N GLN A 277 -3.34 -33.73 -11.34
CA GLN A 277 -4.76 -33.77 -11.00
C GLN A 277 -4.99 -34.39 -9.61
N PHE A 278 -6.02 -33.93 -8.89
CA PHE A 278 -6.33 -34.45 -7.54
C PHE A 278 -6.53 -35.97 -7.50
N VAL A 279 -7.22 -36.51 -8.52
CA VAL A 279 -7.51 -37.96 -8.64
C VAL A 279 -6.25 -38.82 -8.80
N ASP A 280 -5.19 -38.26 -9.38
CA ASP A 280 -3.89 -38.94 -9.57
C ASP A 280 -2.95 -38.69 -8.38
N ALA A 281 -3.04 -37.49 -7.78
CA ALA A 281 -2.20 -37.08 -6.67
C ALA A 281 -2.43 -37.95 -5.42
N VAL A 282 -3.69 -38.18 -5.02
CA VAL A 282 -4.01 -38.94 -3.80
C VAL A 282 -3.37 -40.35 -3.80
N PRO A 283 -3.56 -41.21 -4.81
CA PRO A 283 -2.94 -42.53 -4.81
C PRO A 283 -1.40 -42.47 -4.92
N MET A 284 -0.84 -41.48 -5.62
CA MET A 284 0.62 -41.25 -5.68
C MET A 284 1.20 -40.89 -4.31
N ILE A 285 0.61 -39.91 -3.62
CA ILE A 285 0.99 -39.46 -2.27
C ILE A 285 0.94 -40.64 -1.30
N GLY A 286 -0.10 -41.47 -1.36
CA GLY A 286 -0.22 -42.68 -0.52
C GLY A 286 0.92 -43.68 -0.72
N ARG A 287 1.36 -43.91 -1.97
CA ARG A 287 2.50 -44.79 -2.27
C ARG A 287 3.82 -44.20 -1.77
N LEU A 288 4.07 -42.92 -2.06
CA LEU A 288 5.31 -42.23 -1.64
C LEU A 288 5.43 -42.16 -0.11
N LYS A 289 4.31 -41.93 0.60
CA LYS A 289 4.26 -41.99 2.07
C LYS A 289 4.69 -43.37 2.58
N ALA A 290 4.14 -44.44 2.02
CA ALA A 290 4.50 -45.81 2.40
C ALA A 290 5.98 -46.15 2.08
N GLU A 291 6.51 -45.65 0.95
CA GLU A 291 7.93 -45.82 0.61
C GLU A 291 8.86 -45.11 1.61
N ALA A 292 8.53 -43.88 1.99
CA ALA A 292 9.30 -43.12 2.98
C ALA A 292 9.27 -43.81 4.36
N GLU A 293 8.10 -44.26 4.80
CA GLU A 293 7.95 -45.01 6.06
C GLU A 293 8.79 -46.30 6.06
N ALA A 294 8.83 -47.03 4.94
CA ALA A 294 9.67 -48.23 4.79
C ALA A 294 11.18 -47.94 4.87
N LYS A 295 11.59 -46.67 4.74
CA LYS A 295 12.97 -46.18 4.84
C LYS A 295 13.28 -45.42 6.13
N ASP A 296 12.33 -45.34 7.07
CA ASP A 296 12.44 -44.50 8.27
C ASP A 296 12.65 -43.01 7.93
N LEU A 297 11.98 -42.57 6.86
CA LEU A 297 11.97 -41.20 6.37
C LEU A 297 10.55 -40.63 6.45
N ALA A 298 10.46 -39.31 6.58
CA ALA A 298 9.19 -38.61 6.54
C ALA A 298 8.83 -38.17 5.11
N PHE A 299 7.54 -38.18 4.84
CA PHE A 299 6.95 -37.68 3.61
C PHE A 299 5.83 -36.69 3.93
N GLY A 300 5.66 -35.70 3.06
CA GLY A 300 4.54 -34.77 3.13
C GLY A 300 4.27 -34.07 1.81
N VAL A 301 3.29 -33.18 1.83
CA VAL A 301 2.99 -32.30 0.70
C VAL A 301 3.26 -30.84 1.06
N LYS A 302 3.61 -30.06 0.05
CA LYS A 302 3.80 -28.62 0.15
C LYS A 302 2.70 -27.92 -0.66
N ILE A 303 1.77 -27.25 0.02
CA ILE A 303 0.82 -26.36 -0.65
C ILE A 303 1.55 -25.08 -1.02
N THR A 304 1.69 -24.83 -2.32
CA THR A 304 2.56 -23.76 -2.84
C THR A 304 1.95 -22.36 -2.76
N ASN A 305 2.82 -21.39 -3.00
CA ASN A 305 2.58 -19.96 -3.21
C ASN A 305 2.40 -19.57 -4.69
N THR A 306 2.08 -20.49 -5.61
CA THR A 306 2.02 -20.17 -7.06
C THR A 306 0.69 -20.57 -7.66
N PHE A 307 0.05 -19.61 -8.32
CA PHE A 307 -1.17 -19.81 -9.10
C PHE A 307 -0.99 -19.14 -10.47
N PRO A 308 -1.02 -19.90 -11.58
CA PRO A 308 -0.75 -19.35 -12.91
C PRO A 308 -1.87 -18.41 -13.36
N GLN A 309 -1.49 -17.31 -13.99
CA GLN A 309 -2.38 -16.29 -14.51
C GLN A 309 -1.78 -15.65 -15.78
N LYS A 310 -2.64 -15.20 -16.69
CA LYS A 310 -2.20 -14.39 -17.84
C LYS A 310 -1.83 -12.99 -17.38
N VAL A 311 -0.86 -12.38 -18.04
CA VAL A 311 -0.55 -10.98 -17.80
C VAL A 311 -1.68 -10.09 -18.31
N VAL A 312 -2.36 -9.42 -17.38
CA VAL A 312 -3.38 -8.41 -17.66
C VAL A 312 -2.72 -7.02 -17.57
N ASP A 313 -3.10 -6.10 -18.46
CA ASP A 313 -2.68 -4.69 -18.46
C ASP A 313 -1.16 -4.44 -18.47
N GLY A 314 -0.35 -5.42 -18.88
CA GLY A 314 1.11 -5.28 -18.97
C GLY A 314 1.81 -5.02 -17.63
N ILE A 315 1.23 -5.50 -16.52
CA ILE A 315 1.78 -5.30 -15.15
C ILE A 315 3.21 -5.85 -15.03
N LEU A 316 3.52 -6.93 -15.74
CA LEU A 316 4.85 -7.52 -15.86
C LEU A 316 5.20 -7.74 -17.33
N PRO A 317 6.49 -7.77 -17.71
CA PRO A 317 6.94 -7.89 -19.10
C PRO A 317 6.97 -9.34 -19.63
N SER A 318 6.23 -10.27 -19.02
CA SER A 318 6.15 -11.69 -19.39
C SER A 318 4.83 -12.04 -20.10
N GLU A 319 4.74 -13.25 -20.69
CA GLU A 319 3.48 -13.77 -21.24
C GLU A 319 2.58 -14.34 -20.12
N ASP A 320 3.19 -15.11 -19.20
CA ASP A 320 2.56 -15.67 -18.02
C ASP A 320 3.10 -15.03 -16.73
N MET A 321 2.29 -15.05 -15.67
CA MET A 321 2.69 -14.64 -14.33
C MET A 321 2.08 -15.55 -13.26
N TYR A 322 2.63 -15.52 -12.05
CA TYR A 322 2.13 -16.33 -10.94
C TYR A 322 1.68 -15.46 -9.76
N MET A 323 0.44 -15.67 -9.31
CA MET A 323 -0.13 -15.06 -8.11
C MET A 323 0.34 -15.81 -6.86
N SER A 324 0.66 -15.07 -5.79
CA SER A 324 1.24 -15.63 -4.55
C SER A 324 0.73 -15.03 -3.23
N GLY A 325 0.00 -13.92 -3.28
CA GLY A 325 -0.42 -13.15 -2.10
C GLY A 325 -1.69 -13.65 -1.41
N ARG A 326 -2.32 -12.76 -0.62
CA ARG A 326 -3.50 -13.07 0.20
C ARG A 326 -4.68 -13.63 -0.59
N SER A 327 -4.81 -13.23 -1.85
CA SER A 327 -5.83 -13.73 -2.79
C SER A 327 -5.71 -15.24 -3.05
N LEU A 328 -4.52 -15.83 -2.85
CA LEU A 328 -4.28 -17.26 -3.01
C LEU A 328 -4.72 -18.09 -1.79
N PHE A 329 -4.75 -17.48 -0.59
CA PHE A 329 -5.03 -18.20 0.66
C PHE A 329 -6.31 -19.06 0.62
N PRO A 330 -7.47 -18.58 0.13
CA PRO A 330 -8.72 -19.35 0.07
C PRO A 330 -8.61 -20.62 -0.79
N CYS A 331 -7.94 -20.54 -1.95
CA CYS A 331 -7.73 -21.70 -2.82
C CYS A 331 -6.72 -22.67 -2.18
N SER A 332 -5.62 -22.16 -1.63
CA SER A 332 -4.61 -23.01 -1.00
C SER A 332 -5.13 -23.73 0.24
N ILE A 333 -5.91 -23.06 1.10
CA ILE A 333 -6.46 -23.68 2.29
C ILE A 333 -7.60 -24.67 1.96
N GLU A 334 -8.35 -24.44 0.89
CA GLU A 334 -9.32 -25.40 0.36
C GLU A 334 -8.63 -26.65 -0.18
N LEU A 335 -7.52 -26.51 -0.90
CA LEU A 335 -6.74 -27.67 -1.35
C LEU A 335 -6.18 -28.46 -0.16
N ALA A 336 -5.65 -27.76 0.85
CA ALA A 336 -5.17 -28.38 2.08
C ALA A 336 -6.28 -29.17 2.79
N HIS A 337 -7.50 -28.62 2.84
CA HIS A 337 -8.69 -29.30 3.36
C HIS A 337 -8.99 -30.60 2.60
N ARG A 338 -9.08 -30.55 1.27
CA ARG A 338 -9.38 -31.76 0.46
C ARG A 338 -8.33 -32.85 0.64
N LEU A 339 -7.06 -32.48 0.73
CA LEU A 339 -5.98 -33.42 0.99
C LEU A 339 -6.03 -33.96 2.42
N ALA A 340 -6.33 -33.14 3.43
CA ALA A 340 -6.51 -33.61 4.80
C ALA A 340 -7.63 -34.66 4.90
N ASP A 341 -8.77 -34.39 4.24
CA ASP A 341 -9.91 -35.31 4.19
C ASP A 341 -9.57 -36.62 3.46
N ALA A 342 -8.86 -36.54 2.33
CA ALA A 342 -8.48 -37.72 1.55
C ALA A 342 -7.55 -38.70 2.30
N PHE A 343 -6.89 -38.23 3.36
CA PHE A 343 -5.96 -39.01 4.20
C PHE A 343 -6.43 -39.15 5.65
N ASP A 344 -7.69 -38.81 5.96
CA ASP A 344 -8.25 -38.86 7.32
C ASP A 344 -7.38 -38.13 8.37
N GLY A 345 -6.71 -37.04 7.96
CA GLY A 345 -5.77 -36.27 8.79
C GLY A 345 -4.35 -36.85 8.90
N ASP A 346 -4.06 -38.01 8.31
CA ASP A 346 -2.72 -38.65 8.33
C ASP A 346 -1.81 -38.17 7.19
N LEU A 347 -1.66 -36.86 7.06
CA LEU A 347 -0.80 -36.23 6.07
C LEU A 347 -0.05 -35.04 6.66
N ARG A 348 1.28 -34.98 6.43
CA ARG A 348 2.09 -33.81 6.76
C ARG A 348 1.91 -32.76 5.66
N ILE A 349 1.43 -31.58 6.03
CA ILE A 349 1.21 -30.46 5.11
C ILE A 349 2.10 -29.27 5.52
N SER A 350 3.05 -28.90 4.65
CA SER A 350 3.68 -27.58 4.66
C SER A 350 2.87 -26.61 3.78
N PHE A 351 2.87 -25.33 4.11
CA PHE A 351 1.93 -24.37 3.49
C PHE A 351 2.59 -23.04 3.16
N SER A 352 2.28 -22.48 1.98
CA SER A 352 2.80 -21.19 1.52
C SER A 352 1.79 -20.32 0.77
N GLY A 353 0.48 -20.57 0.89
CA GLY A 353 -0.53 -19.80 0.17
C GLY A 353 -1.06 -18.61 0.96
N GLY A 354 -0.45 -17.42 0.85
CA GLY A 354 -1.00 -16.18 1.44
C GLY A 354 -1.03 -16.14 2.99
N ALA A 355 -0.06 -16.78 3.66
CA ALA A 355 0.06 -16.71 5.12
C ALA A 355 0.66 -15.37 5.59
N ASP A 356 0.09 -14.80 6.65
CA ASP A 356 0.56 -13.58 7.33
C ASP A 356 0.09 -13.53 8.80
N ALA A 357 0.41 -12.46 9.51
CA ALA A 357 0.04 -12.26 10.91
C ALA A 357 -1.46 -12.44 11.23
N PHE A 358 -2.38 -12.23 10.27
CA PHE A 358 -3.82 -12.37 10.51
C PHE A 358 -4.32 -13.82 10.46
N ASN A 359 -3.57 -14.73 9.85
CA ASN A 359 -4.02 -16.11 9.64
C ASN A 359 -3.01 -17.19 10.09
N ILE A 360 -1.74 -16.86 10.32
CA ILE A 360 -0.67 -17.83 10.61
C ILE A 360 -0.95 -18.68 11.85
N VAL A 361 -1.51 -18.08 12.90
CA VAL A 361 -1.91 -18.79 14.13
C VAL A 361 -3.03 -19.78 13.85
N ASP A 362 -4.00 -19.42 13.01
CA ASP A 362 -5.12 -20.29 12.68
C ASP A 362 -4.68 -21.46 11.78
N ILE A 363 -3.79 -21.20 10.81
CA ILE A 363 -3.15 -22.25 10.00
C ILE A 363 -2.41 -23.24 10.90
N PHE A 364 -1.65 -22.75 11.88
CA PHE A 364 -0.90 -23.61 12.78
C PHE A 364 -1.83 -24.42 13.70
N LYS A 365 -2.88 -23.79 14.25
CA LYS A 365 -3.85 -24.45 15.16
C LYS A 365 -4.62 -25.61 14.51
N VAL A 366 -4.81 -25.59 13.18
CA VAL A 366 -5.43 -26.70 12.44
C VAL A 366 -4.45 -27.82 12.07
N GLY A 367 -3.17 -27.68 12.44
CA GLY A 367 -2.14 -28.72 12.28
C GLY A 367 -1.34 -28.68 10.98
N ILE A 368 -1.39 -27.54 10.28
CA ILE A 368 -0.55 -27.29 9.11
C ILE A 368 0.77 -26.66 9.58
N TRP A 369 1.88 -27.34 9.29
CA TRP A 369 3.24 -26.86 9.55
C TRP A 369 4.28 -27.79 8.89
N PRO A 370 5.46 -27.27 8.49
CA PRO A 370 5.92 -25.88 8.65
C PRO A 370 5.19 -24.90 7.71
N ILE A 371 4.98 -23.67 8.18
CA ILE A 371 4.35 -22.58 7.43
C ILE A 371 5.47 -21.76 6.78
N THR A 372 5.36 -21.42 5.52
CA THR A 372 6.33 -20.54 4.87
C THR A 372 5.69 -19.37 4.17
N GLN A 373 6.45 -18.30 3.98
CA GLN A 373 5.94 -17.06 3.41
C GLN A 373 6.89 -16.47 2.36
N ALA A 374 6.30 -15.78 1.38
CA ALA A 374 7.04 -15.01 0.39
C ALA A 374 6.46 -13.59 0.29
N THR A 375 5.17 -13.47 -0.03
CA THR A 375 4.56 -12.18 -0.32
C THR A 375 4.57 -11.19 0.83
N THR A 376 4.34 -11.62 2.09
CA THR A 376 4.34 -10.69 3.24
C THR A 376 5.71 -10.03 3.44
N LEU A 377 6.80 -10.76 3.13
CA LEU A 377 8.18 -10.29 3.23
C LEU A 377 8.57 -9.36 2.06
N LEU A 378 7.82 -9.38 0.95
CA LEU A 378 7.96 -8.45 -0.17
C LEU A 378 7.18 -7.14 0.04
N LYS A 379 6.42 -7.00 1.12
CA LYS A 379 5.64 -5.81 1.45
C LYS A 379 6.35 -4.95 2.51
N PRO A 380 6.06 -3.64 2.62
CA PRO A 380 6.74 -2.75 3.55
C PRO A 380 6.70 -3.29 4.99
N GLY A 381 7.75 -3.10 5.78
CA GLY A 381 8.01 -3.86 7.01
C GLY A 381 8.88 -5.11 6.80
N GLY A 382 8.84 -5.75 5.62
CA GLY A 382 9.78 -6.82 5.25
C GLY A 382 9.92 -7.91 6.32
N TYR A 383 11.16 -8.28 6.66
CA TYR A 383 11.46 -9.27 7.69
C TYR A 383 11.08 -8.81 9.11
N ASN A 384 11.01 -7.51 9.40
CA ASN A 384 10.60 -7.03 10.73
C ASN A 384 9.17 -7.49 11.11
N ARG A 385 8.37 -7.95 10.13
CA ARG A 385 7.05 -8.57 10.34
C ARG A 385 7.10 -9.92 11.03
N GLU A 386 8.18 -10.67 10.81
CA GLU A 386 8.30 -12.03 11.35
C GLU A 386 8.33 -12.04 12.88
N LEU A 387 8.76 -10.95 13.53
CA LEU A 387 8.72 -10.84 14.99
C LEU A 387 7.29 -10.95 15.51
N GLN A 388 6.34 -10.19 14.94
CA GLN A 388 4.92 -10.22 15.33
C GLN A 388 4.35 -11.65 15.20
N GLU A 389 4.72 -12.34 14.12
CA GLU A 389 4.23 -13.68 13.82
C GLU A 389 4.86 -14.73 14.73
N ALA A 390 6.17 -14.63 14.99
CA ALA A 390 6.89 -15.49 15.93
C ALA A 390 6.33 -15.36 17.35
N GLU A 391 6.10 -14.13 17.81
CA GLU A 391 5.49 -13.86 19.11
C GLU A 391 4.07 -14.42 19.18
N ALA A 392 3.23 -14.22 18.16
CA ALA A 392 1.88 -14.76 18.11
C ALA A 392 1.86 -16.30 18.13
N LEU A 393 2.76 -16.95 17.40
CA LEU A 393 2.91 -18.40 17.39
C LEU A 393 3.45 -18.94 18.72
N SER A 394 4.35 -18.22 19.39
CA SER A 394 4.91 -18.61 20.69
C SER A 394 3.82 -18.78 21.76
N GLN A 395 2.72 -18.02 21.66
CA GLN A 395 1.57 -18.13 22.58
C GLN A 395 0.75 -19.43 22.39
N VAL A 396 0.95 -20.17 21.29
CA VAL A 396 0.21 -21.40 20.99
C VAL A 396 0.82 -22.61 21.71
N ASN A 397 -0.01 -23.52 22.21
CA ASN A 397 0.46 -24.82 22.68
C ASN A 397 0.83 -25.72 21.50
N PHE A 398 2.13 -25.87 21.24
CA PHE A 398 2.64 -26.64 20.10
C PHE A 398 2.10 -28.06 20.07
N LYS A 399 2.09 -28.77 21.20
CA LYS A 399 1.66 -30.18 21.26
C LYS A 399 0.21 -30.37 20.81
N GLU A 400 -0.66 -29.43 21.18
CA GLU A 400 -2.07 -29.44 20.77
C GLU A 400 -2.27 -29.01 19.30
N ALA A 401 -1.36 -28.18 18.79
CA ALA A 401 -1.39 -27.71 17.41
C ALA A 401 -0.85 -28.76 16.41
N LEU A 402 0.09 -29.64 16.79
CA LEU A 402 0.78 -30.49 15.80
C LEU A 402 -0.10 -31.41 14.94
N PRO A 403 -1.14 -32.09 15.48
CA PRO A 403 -1.97 -32.99 14.69
C PRO A 403 -2.86 -32.22 13.72
N LEU A 404 -2.96 -32.70 12.47
CA LEU A 404 -3.87 -32.16 11.47
C LEU A 404 -5.33 -32.40 11.89
N LYS A 405 -6.18 -31.36 11.77
CA LYS A 405 -7.57 -31.37 12.23
C LYS A 405 -8.53 -31.10 11.06
N PRO A 406 -8.96 -32.13 10.31
CA PRO A 406 -9.75 -31.95 9.08
C PRO A 406 -11.01 -31.09 9.27
N ALA A 407 -11.80 -31.34 10.32
CA ALA A 407 -13.01 -30.55 10.59
C ALA A 407 -12.75 -29.06 10.88
N ALA A 408 -11.66 -28.75 11.59
CA ALA A 408 -11.28 -27.36 11.87
C ALA A 408 -10.71 -26.67 10.63
N LEU A 409 -9.97 -27.41 9.80
CA LEU A 409 -9.45 -26.95 8.52
C LEU A 409 -10.58 -26.66 7.52
N ALA A 410 -11.62 -27.50 7.46
CA ALA A 410 -12.82 -27.24 6.66
C ALA A 410 -13.53 -25.94 7.08
N ALA A 411 -13.63 -25.68 8.39
CA ALA A 411 -14.20 -24.43 8.91
C ALA A 411 -13.34 -23.22 8.55
N LEU A 412 -12.00 -23.34 8.63
CA LEU A 412 -11.06 -22.31 8.22
C LEU A 412 -11.18 -22.00 6.73
N ALA A 413 -11.25 -23.02 5.87
CA ALA A 413 -11.40 -22.86 4.42
C ALA A 413 -12.72 -22.18 4.04
N LYS A 414 -13.82 -22.50 4.72
CA LYS A 414 -15.10 -21.81 4.53
C LYS A 414 -15.02 -20.33 4.95
N ARG A 415 -14.44 -20.05 6.12
CA ARG A 415 -14.29 -18.68 6.65
C ARG A 415 -13.37 -17.82 5.78
N ALA A 416 -12.35 -18.42 5.17
CA ALA A 416 -11.41 -17.71 4.30
C ALA A 416 -12.10 -16.99 3.13
N ARG A 417 -13.25 -17.50 2.66
CA ARG A 417 -14.01 -16.94 1.53
C ARG A 417 -14.85 -15.71 1.86
N THR A 418 -15.05 -15.41 3.14
CA THR A 418 -15.86 -14.28 3.60
C THR A 418 -15.13 -13.36 4.56
N ASN A 419 -13.87 -13.66 4.87
CA ASN A 419 -13.05 -12.82 5.74
C ASN A 419 -12.67 -11.54 4.98
N ALA A 420 -12.95 -10.37 5.58
CA ALA A 420 -12.65 -9.05 5.04
C ALA A 420 -11.17 -8.87 4.60
N HIS A 421 -10.24 -9.56 5.26
CA HIS A 421 -8.82 -9.54 4.88
C HIS A 421 -8.55 -10.19 3.51
N ASN A 422 -9.35 -11.20 3.15
CA ASN A 422 -9.14 -12.01 1.95
C ASN A 422 -10.06 -11.63 0.79
N VAL A 423 -11.15 -10.89 1.03
CA VAL A 423 -12.11 -10.51 -0.02
C VAL A 423 -11.82 -9.11 -0.56
N LYS A 424 -12.15 -8.88 -1.83
CA LYS A 424 -12.19 -7.54 -2.41
C LYS A 424 -13.50 -6.87 -2.00
N GLY A 425 -13.42 -6.02 -0.98
CA GLY A 425 -14.51 -5.11 -0.63
C GLY A 425 -14.64 -3.92 -1.59
N ALA A 426 -13.63 -3.71 -2.46
CA ALA A 426 -13.55 -2.51 -3.27
C ALA A 426 -14.53 -2.55 -4.46
N ILE A 427 -15.49 -1.62 -4.51
CA ILE A 427 -16.39 -1.42 -5.66
C ILE A 427 -15.61 -0.88 -6.88
N LYS A 428 -14.47 -0.23 -6.65
CA LYS A 428 -13.65 0.40 -7.68
C LYS A 428 -12.22 -0.15 -7.72
N PRO A 429 -11.48 0.06 -8.83
CA PRO A 429 -10.05 -0.18 -8.84
C PRO A 429 -9.36 0.67 -7.78
N LEU A 430 -8.36 0.11 -7.11
CA LEU A 430 -7.54 0.85 -6.16
C LEU A 430 -6.85 2.01 -6.90
N PRO A 431 -6.97 3.26 -6.39
CA PRO A 431 -6.26 4.38 -7.00
C PRO A 431 -4.75 4.17 -6.90
N SER A 432 -4.00 4.79 -7.82
CA SER A 432 -2.54 4.83 -7.70
C SER A 432 -2.16 5.39 -6.34
N ARG A 433 -1.26 4.71 -5.63
CA ARG A 433 -0.76 5.14 -4.31
C ARG A 433 0.41 6.12 -4.41
N LYS A 434 0.86 6.44 -5.63
CA LYS A 434 2.00 7.32 -5.90
C LYS A 434 1.61 8.78 -5.96
N ILE A 435 2.47 9.67 -5.50
CA ILE A 435 2.40 11.12 -5.71
C ILE A 435 3.04 11.48 -7.05
N ASP A 436 2.56 12.56 -7.67
CA ASP A 436 3.03 13.04 -8.98
C ASP A 436 4.33 13.88 -8.83
N LYS A 437 5.35 13.25 -8.24
CA LYS A 437 6.70 13.81 -8.06
C LYS A 437 7.72 12.70 -8.26
N LYS A 438 8.90 13.05 -8.77
CA LYS A 438 10.06 12.16 -8.81
C LYS A 438 10.80 12.20 -7.48
N VAL A 439 11.43 11.08 -7.12
CA VAL A 439 12.19 10.97 -5.88
C VAL A 439 13.47 11.82 -5.94
N PRO A 440 13.79 12.60 -4.89
CA PRO A 440 15.09 13.29 -4.83
C PRO A 440 16.22 12.31 -4.46
N LEU A 441 17.46 12.69 -4.79
CA LEU A 441 18.66 11.92 -4.44
C LEU A 441 18.97 11.93 -2.93
N VAL A 442 18.55 12.99 -2.24
CA VAL A 442 18.76 13.23 -0.81
C VAL A 442 17.42 13.62 -0.19
N ASP A 443 17.17 13.26 1.07
CA ASP A 443 15.96 13.60 1.85
C ASP A 443 14.65 13.19 1.17
N CYS A 444 14.53 11.90 0.82
CA CYS A 444 13.37 11.37 0.12
C CYS A 444 12.22 10.88 1.00
N PHE A 445 12.21 11.24 2.28
CA PHE A 445 11.12 10.90 3.17
C PHE A 445 9.97 11.89 2.97
N ILE A 446 8.74 11.39 3.00
CA ILE A 446 7.57 12.22 2.72
C ILE A 446 6.31 11.56 3.27
N ALA A 447 5.41 12.36 3.83
CA ALA A 447 4.06 11.93 4.17
C ALA A 447 3.15 12.09 2.93
N PRO A 448 2.87 11.02 2.16
CA PRO A 448 2.08 11.14 0.93
C PRO A 448 0.64 11.61 1.19
N CYS A 449 0.11 11.34 2.39
CA CYS A 449 -1.20 11.83 2.84
C CYS A 449 -1.23 13.36 2.97
N THR A 450 -0.15 13.97 3.48
CA THR A 450 0.01 15.44 3.57
C THR A 450 0.17 16.05 2.18
N GLU A 451 1.03 15.47 1.33
CA GLU A 451 1.30 15.98 -0.01
C GLU A 451 0.07 16.00 -0.93
N THR A 452 -0.77 14.96 -0.86
CA THR A 452 -1.96 14.90 -1.70
C THR A 452 -3.12 15.73 -1.14
N CYS A 453 -3.06 16.14 0.13
CA CYS A 453 -4.08 16.98 0.73
C CYS A 453 -3.96 18.40 0.15
N PRO A 454 -5.03 18.98 -0.45
CA PRO A 454 -4.95 20.31 -1.05
C PRO A 454 -4.51 21.45 -0.12
N ILE A 455 -4.67 21.25 1.19
CA ILE A 455 -4.26 22.22 2.23
C ILE A 455 -2.98 21.80 2.96
N SER A 456 -2.30 20.73 2.51
CA SER A 456 -1.07 20.19 3.11
C SER A 456 -1.18 19.98 4.62
N GLN A 457 -2.27 19.30 5.03
CA GLN A 457 -2.59 19.03 6.42
C GLN A 457 -1.51 18.19 7.12
N ASP A 458 -1.13 18.57 8.34
CA ASP A 458 -0.15 17.90 9.21
C ASP A 458 -0.74 16.62 9.84
N ILE A 459 -0.99 15.63 8.99
CA ILE A 459 -1.73 14.41 9.34
C ILE A 459 -1.00 13.54 10.36
N PRO A 460 0.27 13.16 10.15
CA PRO A 460 1.00 12.39 11.15
C PRO A 460 0.98 13.05 12.54
N GLU A 461 1.09 14.37 12.59
CA GLU A 461 1.20 15.16 13.81
C GLU A 461 -0.09 15.11 14.63
N TYR A 462 -1.26 15.41 14.03
CA TYR A 462 -2.50 15.35 14.81
C TYR A 462 -2.94 13.91 15.12
N VAL A 463 -2.59 12.92 14.28
CA VAL A 463 -2.89 11.51 14.58
C VAL A 463 -2.12 11.06 15.82
N ALA A 464 -0.83 11.39 15.91
CA ALA A 464 -0.04 11.10 17.11
C ALA A 464 -0.58 11.81 18.36
N LEU A 465 -0.99 13.08 18.24
CA LEU A 465 -1.58 13.84 19.36
C LEU A 465 -2.91 13.23 19.85
N VAL A 466 -3.76 12.75 18.94
CA VAL A 466 -5.00 12.05 19.30
C VAL A 466 -4.70 10.74 20.06
N GLY A 467 -3.76 9.92 19.58
CA GLY A 467 -3.34 8.71 20.29
C GLY A 467 -2.75 8.95 21.69
N GLN A 468 -2.15 10.13 21.89
CA GLN A 468 -1.67 10.58 23.21
C GLN A 468 -2.78 11.16 24.10
N GLY A 469 -4.03 11.18 23.66
CA GLY A 469 -5.17 11.78 24.37
C GLY A 469 -5.14 13.31 24.41
N ARG A 470 -4.41 13.96 23.49
CA ARG A 470 -4.20 15.43 23.43
C ARG A 470 -5.09 16.08 22.38
N SER A 471 -6.40 15.80 22.39
CA SER A 471 -7.34 16.22 21.34
C SER A 471 -7.42 17.74 21.14
N LYS A 472 -7.29 18.55 22.20
CA LYS A 472 -7.21 20.01 22.08
C LYS A 472 -6.03 20.45 21.22
N GLU A 473 -4.86 19.85 21.45
CA GLU A 473 -3.63 20.19 20.73
C GLU A 473 -3.68 19.67 19.30
N ALA A 474 -4.25 18.48 19.11
CA ALA A 474 -4.55 17.94 17.78
C ALA A 474 -5.48 18.88 16.98
N LEU A 475 -6.56 19.37 17.60
CA LEU A 475 -7.47 20.32 16.97
C LEU A 475 -6.80 21.67 16.69
N ALA A 476 -5.92 22.13 17.58
CA ALA A 476 -5.13 23.33 17.35
C ALA A 476 -4.22 23.16 16.12
N VAL A 477 -3.52 22.03 15.98
CA VAL A 477 -2.76 21.69 14.77
C VAL A 477 -3.66 21.65 13.55
N ILE A 478 -4.84 21.03 13.65
CA ILE A 478 -5.76 20.92 12.53
C ILE A 478 -6.21 22.31 12.04
N THR A 479 -6.65 23.16 12.95
CA THR A 479 -7.23 24.49 12.66
C THR A 479 -6.22 25.50 12.13
N GLN A 480 -4.91 25.23 12.22
CA GLN A 480 -3.89 26.06 11.55
C GLN A 480 -4.08 26.06 10.03
N LYS A 481 -4.34 24.89 9.45
CA LYS A 481 -4.50 24.74 8.00
C LYS A 481 -5.93 24.51 7.53
N ASN A 482 -6.80 24.10 8.43
CA ASN A 482 -8.16 23.73 8.14
C ASN A 482 -9.17 24.47 9.03
N PRO A 483 -9.77 25.57 8.56
CA PRO A 483 -10.80 26.31 9.29
C PRO A 483 -12.10 25.53 9.54
N LEU A 484 -12.29 24.39 8.87
CA LEU A 484 -13.53 23.62 8.88
C LEU A 484 -13.31 22.17 9.35
N PRO A 485 -12.73 21.96 10.55
CA PRO A 485 -12.41 20.62 11.05
C PRO A 485 -13.63 19.71 11.14
N PHE A 486 -14.81 20.21 11.50
CA PHE A 486 -16.03 19.41 11.64
C PHE A 486 -16.61 19.01 10.28
N ILE A 487 -16.78 19.96 9.35
CA ILE A 487 -17.27 19.66 8.00
C ILE A 487 -16.32 18.69 7.30
N THR A 488 -15.01 18.94 7.36
CA THR A 488 -14.03 18.06 6.71
C THR A 488 -13.79 16.74 7.46
N GLY A 489 -14.05 16.69 8.77
CA GLY A 489 -14.09 15.45 9.55
C GLY A 489 -15.30 14.58 9.20
N THR A 490 -16.36 15.18 8.66
CA THR A 490 -17.61 14.46 8.37
C THR A 490 -17.72 14.04 6.90
N ILE A 491 -17.53 14.98 5.96
CA ILE A 491 -17.89 14.78 4.54
C ILE A 491 -16.76 14.95 3.53
N CYS A 492 -15.52 15.18 3.97
CA CYS A 492 -14.40 15.26 3.03
C CYS A 492 -14.20 13.91 2.31
N THR A 493 -13.72 13.98 1.08
CA THR A 493 -13.44 12.80 0.24
C THR A 493 -12.13 12.10 0.62
N HIS A 494 -11.34 12.70 1.53
CA HIS A 494 -10.09 12.17 2.11
C HIS A 494 -9.18 11.41 1.16
N ARG A 495 -8.86 12.02 0.00
CA ARG A 495 -7.83 11.53 -0.93
C ARG A 495 -6.46 11.28 -0.29
N CYS A 496 -6.21 11.86 0.88
CA CYS A 496 -5.06 11.54 1.74
C CYS A 496 -5.01 10.05 2.17
N MET A 497 -6.17 9.41 2.37
CA MET A 497 -6.29 7.99 2.67
C MET A 497 -5.92 7.13 1.46
N ASP A 498 -6.25 7.54 0.23
CA ASP A 498 -5.91 6.82 -1.01
C ASP A 498 -4.38 6.65 -1.19
N LYS A 499 -3.61 7.65 -0.74
CA LYS A 499 -2.14 7.67 -0.83
C LYS A 499 -1.43 7.20 0.44
N CYS A 500 -2.17 6.84 1.48
CA CYS A 500 -1.59 6.37 2.73
C CYS A 500 -0.73 5.12 2.49
N THR A 501 0.52 5.14 2.92
CA THR A 501 1.45 4.00 2.79
C THR A 501 0.92 2.74 3.49
N ARG A 502 0.07 2.91 4.51
CA ARG A 502 -0.57 1.82 5.25
C ARG A 502 -1.46 0.93 4.37
N ASN A 503 -1.95 1.42 3.23
CA ASN A 503 -2.68 0.60 2.26
C ASN A 503 -1.85 -0.58 1.68
N PHE A 504 -0.52 -0.54 1.78
CA PHE A 504 0.34 -1.66 1.41
C PHE A 504 0.50 -2.69 2.54
N TYR A 505 0.14 -2.34 3.77
CA TYR A 505 0.13 -3.23 4.93
C TYR A 505 -1.23 -3.92 5.00
N GLU A 506 -2.29 -3.14 5.18
CA GLU A 506 -3.67 -3.61 5.15
C GLU A 506 -4.64 -2.54 4.63
N LYS A 507 -5.06 -1.59 5.46
CA LYS A 507 -5.97 -0.48 5.12
C LYS A 507 -5.33 0.86 5.44
N SER A 508 -5.80 1.94 4.84
CA SER A 508 -5.39 3.29 5.22
C SER A 508 -5.61 3.54 6.73
N VAL A 509 -4.87 4.52 7.24
CA VAL A 509 -5.22 5.15 8.52
C VAL A 509 -6.59 5.82 8.37
N CYS A 510 -7.46 5.73 9.38
CA CYS A 510 -8.78 6.36 9.37
C CYS A 510 -8.69 7.88 9.61
N ILE A 511 -7.96 8.57 8.73
CA ILE A 511 -7.56 9.99 8.83
C ILE A 511 -8.78 10.90 9.03
N ARG A 512 -9.90 10.60 8.36
CA ARG A 512 -11.16 11.35 8.53
C ARG A 512 -11.68 11.26 9.95
N ASP A 513 -11.79 10.05 10.46
CA ASP A 513 -12.42 9.78 11.75
C ASP A 513 -11.55 10.32 12.88
N VAL A 514 -10.22 10.21 12.77
CA VAL A 514 -9.27 10.83 13.71
C VAL A 514 -9.41 12.35 13.75
N LYS A 515 -9.63 12.99 12.59
CA LYS A 515 -9.86 14.44 12.53
C LYS A 515 -11.16 14.82 13.22
N LEU A 516 -12.24 14.07 12.98
CA LEU A 516 -13.53 14.34 13.60
C LEU A 516 -13.45 14.15 15.12
N ASP A 517 -12.82 13.07 15.58
CA ASP A 517 -12.62 12.79 17.00
C ASP A 517 -11.78 13.89 17.69
N ALA A 518 -10.71 14.36 17.04
CA ALA A 518 -9.96 15.52 17.51
C ALA A 518 -10.83 16.78 17.62
N ALA A 519 -11.71 17.01 16.65
CA ALA A 519 -12.62 18.15 16.63
C ALA A 519 -13.63 18.07 17.78
N GLU A 520 -14.36 16.97 17.89
CA GLU A 520 -15.40 16.77 18.91
C GLU A 520 -14.82 16.83 20.34
N LEU A 521 -13.72 16.12 20.60
CA LEU A 521 -13.12 16.07 21.93
C LEU A 521 -12.33 17.34 22.30
N GLY A 522 -11.78 18.03 21.29
CA GLY A 522 -10.94 19.22 21.48
C GLY A 522 -11.70 20.55 21.50
N PHE A 523 -12.92 20.60 20.97
CA PHE A 523 -13.63 21.85 20.62
C PHE A 523 -13.85 22.78 21.80
N ASP A 524 -14.51 22.32 22.87
CA ASP A 524 -14.84 23.15 24.03
C ASP A 524 -13.61 23.78 24.67
N ALA A 525 -12.48 23.05 24.64
CA ALA A 525 -11.24 23.48 25.24
C ALA A 525 -10.47 24.45 24.33
N LEU A 526 -10.53 24.26 23.01
CA LEU A 526 -9.91 25.17 22.04
C LEU A 526 -10.70 26.47 21.90
N LEU A 527 -12.03 26.40 21.81
CA LEU A 527 -12.91 27.56 21.64
C LEU A 527 -12.74 28.58 22.76
N LYS A 528 -12.53 28.12 24.00
CA LYS A 528 -12.27 28.99 25.17
C LYS A 528 -10.95 29.76 25.07
N ASP A 529 -9.98 29.25 24.33
CA ASP A 529 -8.65 29.83 24.18
C ASP A 529 -8.56 30.76 22.97
N ILE A 530 -9.47 30.62 21.99
CA ILE A 530 -9.52 31.50 20.83
C ILE A 530 -9.96 32.90 21.28
N GLN A 531 -9.18 33.90 20.85
CA GLN A 531 -9.48 35.31 21.10
C GLN A 531 -9.37 36.09 19.80
N ALA A 532 -10.19 37.13 19.68
CA ALA A 532 -10.12 38.06 18.56
C ALA A 532 -8.71 38.68 18.48
N VAL A 533 -8.11 38.60 17.29
CA VAL A 533 -6.77 39.13 17.04
C VAL A 533 -6.88 40.62 16.73
N SER A 534 -6.02 41.43 17.35
CA SER A 534 -5.98 42.87 17.06
C SER A 534 -5.60 43.14 15.61
N ALA A 535 -6.27 44.10 14.96
CA ALA A 535 -5.96 44.51 13.60
C ALA A 535 -4.48 44.92 13.45
N LYS A 536 -3.80 44.35 12.45
CA LYS A 536 -2.41 44.64 12.07
C LYS A 536 -2.31 45.56 10.85
N THR A 537 -3.43 45.82 10.19
CA THR A 537 -3.57 46.74 9.05
C THR A 537 -4.93 47.44 9.11
N ASP A 538 -5.03 48.61 8.46
CA ASP A 538 -6.29 49.31 8.23
C ASP A 538 -7.08 48.74 7.03
N ALA A 539 -6.49 47.79 6.29
CA ALA A 539 -7.15 47.16 5.16
C ALA A 539 -8.36 46.32 5.60
N LYS A 540 -9.48 46.52 4.91
CA LYS A 540 -10.72 45.76 5.08
C LYS A 540 -10.98 44.85 3.90
N VAL A 541 -11.42 43.63 4.17
CA VAL A 541 -11.74 42.63 3.15
C VAL A 541 -13.23 42.29 3.20
N ALA A 542 -13.91 42.46 2.07
CA ALA A 542 -15.27 41.95 1.90
C ALA A 542 -15.24 40.56 1.26
N ILE A 543 -16.02 39.63 1.81
CA ILE A 543 -16.14 38.26 1.31
C ILE A 543 -17.58 38.04 0.89
N ILE A 544 -17.82 37.74 -0.39
CA ILE A 544 -19.15 37.54 -0.94
C ILE A 544 -19.45 36.05 -0.99
N GLY A 545 -20.35 35.58 -0.13
CA GLY A 545 -20.71 34.17 0.04
C GLY A 545 -20.16 33.57 1.33
N GLY A 546 -21.04 32.97 2.11
CA GLY A 546 -20.80 32.33 3.41
C GLY A 546 -20.62 30.81 3.35
N GLY A 547 -20.22 30.26 2.19
CA GLY A 547 -19.87 28.85 2.05
C GLY A 547 -18.45 28.51 2.53
N PRO A 548 -17.97 27.27 2.33
CA PRO A 548 -16.67 26.82 2.84
C PRO A 548 -15.48 27.72 2.48
N ALA A 549 -15.40 28.21 1.23
CA ALA A 549 -14.34 29.15 0.82
C ALA A 549 -14.43 30.49 1.58
N GLY A 550 -15.64 31.02 1.78
CA GLY A 550 -15.85 32.30 2.45
C GLY A 550 -15.53 32.25 3.94
N ILE A 551 -16.03 31.22 4.64
CA ILE A 551 -15.73 30.97 6.07
C ILE A 551 -14.22 30.80 6.26
N SER A 552 -13.57 30.02 5.38
CA SER A 552 -12.13 29.79 5.45
C SER A 552 -11.32 31.06 5.22
N ALA A 553 -11.69 31.85 4.20
CA ALA A 553 -11.01 33.10 3.90
C ALA A 553 -11.11 34.09 5.07
N ALA A 554 -12.31 34.23 5.66
CA ALA A 554 -12.53 35.09 6.81
C ALA A 554 -11.72 34.64 8.03
N THR A 555 -11.70 33.33 8.28
CA THR A 555 -10.94 32.73 9.39
C THR A 555 -9.44 33.02 9.27
N PHE A 556 -8.85 32.78 8.10
CA PHE A 556 -7.42 33.05 7.88
C PHE A 556 -7.09 34.54 7.99
N LEU A 557 -7.91 35.42 7.43
CA LEU A 557 -7.72 36.87 7.53
C LEU A 557 -7.81 37.38 8.97
N ALA A 558 -8.86 36.96 9.69
CA ALA A 558 -9.05 37.36 11.08
C ALA A 558 -7.90 36.87 11.97
N ARG A 559 -7.45 35.62 11.80
CA ARG A 559 -6.28 35.08 12.52
C ARG A 559 -4.99 35.86 12.22
N ALA A 560 -4.82 36.31 10.97
CA ALA A 560 -3.68 37.12 10.58
C ALA A 560 -3.76 38.58 11.09
N GLY A 561 -4.92 39.02 11.58
CA GLY A 561 -5.19 40.38 12.06
C GLY A 561 -5.66 41.34 10.97
N VAL A 562 -6.41 40.85 9.97
CA VAL A 562 -7.04 41.66 8.91
C VAL A 562 -8.56 41.67 9.13
N ASP A 563 -9.18 42.85 9.07
CA ASP A 563 -10.63 43.00 9.23
C ASP A 563 -11.37 42.37 8.04
N ALA A 564 -12.19 41.36 8.32
CA ALA A 564 -12.93 40.58 7.34
C ALA A 564 -14.43 40.60 7.63
N THR A 565 -15.22 40.89 6.60
CA THR A 565 -16.69 40.86 6.64
C THR A 565 -17.25 39.91 5.60
N ILE A 566 -18.05 38.93 6.03
CA ILE A 566 -18.80 38.03 5.14
C ILE A 566 -20.17 38.65 4.83
N PHE A 567 -20.53 38.67 3.55
CA PHE A 567 -21.84 39.00 3.03
C PHE A 567 -22.49 37.75 2.43
N GLU A 568 -23.52 37.23 3.10
CA GLU A 568 -24.28 36.05 2.68
C GLU A 568 -25.70 36.46 2.26
N ARG A 569 -26.16 35.94 1.12
CA ARG A 569 -27.49 36.24 0.57
C ARG A 569 -28.62 35.52 1.31
N LYS A 570 -28.36 34.32 1.82
CA LYS A 570 -29.28 33.52 2.64
C LYS A 570 -29.21 33.95 4.12
N ASP A 571 -30.07 33.38 4.94
CA ASP A 571 -30.22 33.67 6.37
C ASP A 571 -29.19 32.96 7.27
N SER A 572 -28.48 31.95 6.74
CA SER A 572 -27.44 31.20 7.44
C SER A 572 -26.19 30.99 6.57
N LEU A 573 -25.06 30.69 7.22
CA LEU A 573 -23.80 30.31 6.56
C LEU A 573 -23.79 28.82 6.18
N GLY A 574 -22.67 28.36 5.60
CA GLY A 574 -22.42 26.95 5.23
C GLY A 574 -22.63 26.65 3.75
N GLY A 575 -23.33 27.50 3.00
CA GLY A 575 -23.48 27.38 1.55
C GLY A 575 -24.11 26.05 1.12
N ILE A 576 -23.55 25.38 0.11
CA ILE A 576 -24.03 24.06 -0.38
C ILE A 576 -24.06 23.03 0.75
N VAL A 577 -23.10 23.06 1.68
CA VAL A 577 -23.02 22.08 2.77
C VAL A 577 -24.24 22.13 3.68
N ASN A 578 -24.74 23.34 3.97
CA ASN A 578 -25.91 23.53 4.84
C ASN A 578 -27.24 23.43 4.08
N HIS A 579 -27.28 23.91 2.83
CA HIS A 579 -28.56 24.08 2.12
C HIS A 579 -28.89 22.97 1.12
N VAL A 580 -27.94 22.08 0.80
CA VAL A 580 -28.11 21.05 -0.24
C VAL A 580 -27.72 19.67 0.26
N ILE A 581 -26.64 19.54 1.04
CA ILE A 581 -26.26 18.23 1.59
C ILE A 581 -27.28 17.85 2.67
N PRO A 582 -27.82 16.62 2.68
CA PRO A 582 -28.89 16.24 3.60
C PRO A 582 -28.39 16.00 5.03
N ASP A 583 -29.25 16.22 6.03
CA ASP A 583 -28.91 16.14 7.46
C ASP A 583 -28.33 14.79 7.91
N PHE A 584 -28.73 13.67 7.27
CA PHE A 584 -28.17 12.35 7.61
C PHE A 584 -26.70 12.19 7.19
N ARG A 585 -26.18 13.13 6.40
CA ARG A 585 -24.76 13.19 6.03
C ARG A 585 -23.97 14.14 6.92
N ILE A 586 -24.53 15.31 7.22
CA ILE A 586 -23.95 16.31 8.09
C ILE A 586 -25.08 17.18 8.61
N ASP A 587 -25.18 17.30 9.93
CA ASP A 587 -26.22 18.12 10.56
C ASP A 587 -25.79 19.59 10.70
N GLY A 588 -26.77 20.45 10.95
CA GLY A 588 -26.53 21.88 11.17
C GLY A 588 -25.64 22.16 12.39
N GLU A 589 -25.73 21.34 13.45
CA GLU A 589 -24.92 21.50 14.66
C GLU A 589 -23.43 21.34 14.34
N THR A 590 -23.05 20.34 13.54
CA THR A 590 -21.68 20.11 13.07
C THR A 590 -21.14 21.29 12.28
N ILE A 591 -21.99 21.93 11.46
CA ILE A 591 -21.63 23.12 10.68
C ILE A 591 -21.45 24.34 11.59
N ASP A 592 -22.32 24.51 12.58
CA ASP A 592 -22.29 25.61 13.54
C ASP A 592 -21.02 25.59 14.40
N HIS A 593 -20.46 24.41 14.69
CA HIS A 593 -19.18 24.29 15.39
C HIS A 593 -18.02 24.95 14.61
N ASP A 594 -17.93 24.74 13.29
CA ASP A 594 -16.92 25.40 12.45
C ASP A 594 -17.14 26.92 12.38
N ILE A 595 -18.40 27.36 12.33
CA ILE A 595 -18.76 28.79 12.35
C ILE A 595 -18.37 29.43 13.68
N ALA A 596 -18.59 28.75 14.81
CA ALA A 596 -18.24 29.26 16.13
C ALA A 596 -16.73 29.51 16.29
N LEU A 597 -15.88 28.65 15.72
CA LEU A 597 -14.42 28.87 15.69
C LEU A 597 -14.05 30.15 14.94
N MET A 598 -14.71 30.40 13.80
CA MET A 598 -14.52 31.63 13.02
C MET A 598 -15.02 32.87 13.78
N GLU A 599 -16.21 32.82 14.37
CA GLU A 599 -16.79 33.94 15.12
C GLU A 599 -15.95 34.32 16.34
N ALA A 600 -15.37 33.33 17.03
CA ALA A 600 -14.47 33.56 18.16
C ALA A 600 -13.21 34.38 17.79
N LEU A 601 -12.80 34.38 16.51
CA LEU A 601 -11.72 35.22 15.98
C LEU A 601 -12.15 36.66 15.66
N GLY A 602 -13.44 36.99 15.79
CA GLY A 602 -13.97 38.34 15.60
C GLY A 602 -14.39 38.67 14.16
N VAL A 603 -14.65 37.66 13.32
CA VAL A 603 -15.19 37.87 11.96
C VAL A 603 -16.57 38.53 12.02
N THR A 604 -16.79 39.52 11.17
CA THR A 604 -18.13 40.14 11.02
C THR A 604 -18.94 39.40 9.97
N VAL A 605 -20.19 39.05 10.27
CA VAL A 605 -21.10 38.35 9.36
C VAL A 605 -22.36 39.17 9.11
N VAL A 606 -22.75 39.30 7.84
CA VAL A 606 -23.98 39.96 7.39
C VAL A 606 -24.76 38.99 6.52
N THR A 607 -25.80 38.36 7.08
CA THR A 607 -26.73 37.47 6.36
C THR A 607 -27.90 38.24 5.74
N GLY A 608 -28.61 37.62 4.80
CA GLY A 608 -29.73 38.21 4.08
C GLY A 608 -29.37 39.36 3.15
N ARG A 609 -28.08 39.55 2.82
CA ARG A 609 -27.57 40.64 1.99
C ARG A 609 -26.92 40.10 0.72
N GLU A 610 -27.68 40.13 -0.37
CA GLU A 610 -27.14 39.84 -1.71
C GLU A 610 -26.32 41.02 -2.24
N ILE A 611 -25.15 40.72 -2.82
CA ILE A 611 -24.28 41.72 -3.44
C ILE A 611 -24.41 41.61 -4.96
N GLU A 612 -25.03 42.62 -5.58
CA GLU A 612 -25.18 42.69 -7.03
C GLU A 612 -24.00 43.38 -7.74
N ASP A 613 -23.31 44.28 -7.05
CA ASP A 613 -22.23 45.13 -7.57
C ASP A 613 -21.04 45.16 -6.60
N VAL A 614 -19.91 44.62 -7.04
CA VAL A 614 -18.67 44.58 -6.25
C VAL A 614 -18.08 45.98 -5.99
N GLU A 615 -18.37 46.97 -6.84
CA GLU A 615 -17.85 48.32 -6.67
C GLU A 615 -18.58 49.07 -5.53
N ALA A 616 -19.81 48.67 -5.18
CA ALA A 616 -20.51 49.18 -4.01
C ALA A 616 -19.75 48.88 -2.71
N LEU A 617 -19.14 47.69 -2.61
CA LEU A 617 -18.32 47.31 -1.46
C LEU A 617 -17.04 48.16 -1.36
N LYS A 618 -16.41 48.49 -2.49
CA LYS A 618 -15.27 49.42 -2.48
C LYS A 618 -15.68 50.81 -1.99
N ALA A 619 -16.86 51.28 -2.40
CA ALA A 619 -17.41 52.55 -1.92
C ALA A 619 -17.73 52.52 -0.41
N GLU A 620 -18.04 51.35 0.16
CA GLU A 620 -18.19 51.12 1.61
C GLU A 620 -16.85 51.05 2.38
N GLY A 621 -15.72 51.15 1.67
CA GLY A 621 -14.38 51.22 2.27
C GLY A 621 -13.62 49.89 2.31
N PHE A 622 -14.13 48.84 1.65
CA PHE A 622 -13.40 47.58 1.51
C PHE A 622 -12.31 47.70 0.46
N LYS A 623 -11.06 47.43 0.86
CA LYS A 623 -9.89 47.50 -0.03
C LYS A 623 -9.82 46.28 -0.94
N TYR A 624 -10.07 45.09 -0.37
CA TYR A 624 -10.03 43.82 -1.07
C TYR A 624 -11.40 43.14 -1.08
N ILE A 625 -11.69 42.38 -2.13
CA ILE A 625 -12.93 41.62 -2.27
C ILE A 625 -12.59 40.17 -2.65
N ILE A 626 -13.13 39.20 -1.92
CA ILE A 626 -13.07 37.78 -2.25
C ILE A 626 -14.48 37.33 -2.65
N VAL A 627 -14.65 36.89 -3.88
CA VAL A 627 -15.91 36.33 -4.38
C VAL A 627 -15.89 34.81 -4.20
N ALA A 628 -16.74 34.32 -3.30
CA ALA A 628 -16.87 32.92 -2.90
C ALA A 628 -18.34 32.45 -3.01
N THR A 629 -19.03 32.91 -4.07
CA THR A 629 -20.48 32.70 -4.28
C THR A 629 -20.86 31.26 -4.64
N GLY A 630 -19.88 30.42 -5.00
CA GLY A 630 -20.07 29.02 -5.39
C GLY A 630 -20.69 28.82 -6.78
N ALA A 631 -21.00 27.58 -7.12
CA ALA A 631 -21.63 27.19 -8.38
C ALA A 631 -23.08 26.76 -8.15
N TRP A 632 -24.03 27.69 -8.32
CA TRP A 632 -25.47 27.45 -8.10
C TRP A 632 -26.30 27.43 -9.40
N ALA A 633 -25.72 27.81 -10.53
CA ALA A 633 -26.45 27.85 -11.78
C ALA A 633 -26.72 26.42 -12.30
N PRO A 634 -27.95 26.09 -12.71
CA PRO A 634 -28.28 24.75 -13.16
C PRO A 634 -27.55 24.43 -14.48
N SER A 635 -27.01 23.22 -14.60
CA SER A 635 -26.57 22.73 -15.91
C SER A 635 -27.78 22.32 -16.73
N PRO A 636 -27.90 22.78 -17.99
CA PRO A 636 -29.00 22.38 -18.85
C PRO A 636 -28.91 20.87 -19.11
N TYR A 637 -30.01 20.17 -18.86
CA TYR A 637 -30.22 18.78 -19.24
C TYR A 637 -31.60 18.67 -19.87
N SER A 638 -31.64 18.32 -21.15
CA SER A 638 -32.88 18.22 -21.90
C SER A 638 -33.20 16.77 -22.20
N LEU A 639 -34.39 16.33 -21.80
CA LEU A 639 -35.00 15.08 -22.24
C LEU A 639 -36.09 15.40 -23.25
N GLU A 640 -36.36 14.49 -24.18
CA GLU A 640 -37.59 14.57 -24.98
C GLU A 640 -38.80 14.32 -24.07
N GLY A 641 -39.80 15.21 -24.11
CA GLY A 641 -41.00 15.13 -23.28
C GLY A 641 -40.92 15.92 -21.97
N THR A 642 -41.29 15.27 -20.86
CA THR A 642 -41.28 15.85 -19.51
C THR A 642 -39.84 16.08 -19.05
N GLN A 643 -39.55 17.25 -18.49
CA GLN A 643 -38.20 17.58 -18.02
C GLN A 643 -37.93 16.97 -16.64
N ALA A 644 -36.66 16.64 -16.40
CA ALA A 644 -36.20 16.16 -15.10
C ALA A 644 -36.10 17.31 -14.09
N ILE A 645 -36.32 17.00 -12.81
CA ILE A 645 -36.08 17.91 -11.70
C ILE A 645 -34.57 18.13 -11.55
N ASN A 646 -34.14 19.36 -11.29
CA ASN A 646 -32.73 19.62 -11.01
C ASN A 646 -32.35 19.04 -9.65
N VAL A 647 -31.19 18.38 -9.57
CA VAL A 647 -30.76 17.74 -8.32
C VAL A 647 -30.61 18.72 -7.13
N LEU A 648 -30.14 19.95 -7.37
CA LEU A 648 -29.95 20.92 -6.29
C LEU A 648 -31.28 21.44 -5.77
N GLU A 649 -32.25 21.67 -6.66
CA GLU A 649 -33.62 22.05 -6.31
C GLU A 649 -34.28 20.95 -5.47
N PHE A 650 -34.18 19.71 -5.92
CA PHE A 650 -34.72 18.55 -5.20
C PHE A 650 -34.15 18.41 -3.78
N LEU A 651 -32.82 18.49 -3.65
CA LEU A 651 -32.14 18.36 -2.35
C LEU A 651 -32.45 19.55 -1.42
N GLU A 652 -32.49 20.78 -1.96
CA GLU A 652 -32.85 21.96 -1.18
C GLU A 652 -34.31 21.90 -0.69
N ASP A 653 -35.24 21.45 -1.54
CA ASP A 653 -36.65 21.26 -1.17
C ASP A 653 -36.81 20.17 -0.10
N PHE A 654 -36.03 19.07 -0.20
CA PHE A 654 -36.00 18.03 0.81
C PHE A 654 -35.53 18.56 2.17
N ASN A 655 -34.45 19.34 2.20
CA ASN A 655 -33.94 19.91 3.45
C ASN A 655 -34.90 20.93 4.08
N LYS A 656 -35.71 21.64 3.27
CA LYS A 656 -36.67 22.63 3.77
C LYS A 656 -37.98 22.03 4.26
N ALA A 657 -38.54 21.06 3.53
CA ALA A 657 -39.86 20.51 3.77
C ALA A 657 -39.99 19.11 3.16
N PRO A 658 -39.36 18.09 3.77
CA PRO A 658 -39.35 16.73 3.21
C PRO A 658 -40.76 16.14 3.04
N GLU A 659 -41.68 16.49 3.93
CA GLU A 659 -43.10 16.08 3.88
C GLU A 659 -43.90 16.70 2.73
N ALA A 660 -43.38 17.75 2.09
CA ALA A 660 -44.02 18.40 0.95
C ALA A 660 -43.68 17.74 -0.39
N LEU A 661 -42.67 16.87 -0.42
CA LEU A 661 -42.23 16.18 -1.64
C LEU A 661 -43.18 15.03 -2.00
N ASN A 662 -43.56 14.96 -3.28
CA ASN A 662 -44.35 13.87 -3.83
C ASN A 662 -43.70 13.36 -5.11
N LEU A 663 -42.88 12.32 -4.98
CA LEU A 663 -42.11 11.77 -6.10
C LEU A 663 -42.82 10.58 -6.79
N GLY A 664 -43.93 10.10 -6.24
CA GLY A 664 -44.58 8.85 -6.64
C GLY A 664 -43.79 7.61 -6.19
N THR A 665 -43.99 6.48 -6.87
CA THR A 665 -43.46 5.17 -6.47
C THR A 665 -42.09 4.84 -7.05
N ASP A 666 -41.75 5.37 -8.22
CA ASP A 666 -40.58 4.96 -9.01
C ASP A 666 -39.74 6.18 -9.35
N VAL A 667 -38.59 6.33 -8.71
CA VAL A 667 -37.71 7.50 -8.91
C VAL A 667 -36.46 7.08 -9.67
N VAL A 668 -36.15 7.81 -10.74
CA VAL A 668 -34.89 7.64 -11.48
C VAL A 668 -33.98 8.84 -11.27
N VAL A 669 -32.75 8.60 -10.79
CA VAL A 669 -31.68 9.59 -10.69
C VAL A 669 -30.70 9.38 -11.85
N ILE A 670 -30.48 10.43 -12.64
CA ILE A 670 -29.54 10.44 -13.75
C ILE A 670 -28.21 11.04 -13.28
N GLY A 671 -27.14 10.25 -13.28
CA GLY A 671 -25.82 10.70 -12.87
C GLY A 671 -25.00 9.60 -12.20
N GLY A 672 -23.77 9.92 -11.81
CA GLY A 672 -22.90 8.96 -11.10
C GLY A 672 -21.86 9.63 -10.20
N GLY A 673 -22.04 10.92 -9.86
CA GLY A 673 -21.20 11.64 -8.90
C GLY A 673 -21.81 11.65 -7.50
N ASN A 674 -21.12 12.21 -6.50
CA ASN A 674 -21.58 12.23 -5.11
C ASN A 674 -22.98 12.83 -4.96
N THR A 675 -23.27 13.95 -5.62
CA THR A 675 -24.61 14.56 -5.60
C THR A 675 -25.71 13.65 -6.14
N ALA A 676 -25.39 12.76 -7.10
CA ALA A 676 -26.34 11.76 -7.59
C ALA A 676 -26.58 10.65 -6.55
N MET A 677 -25.56 10.28 -5.77
CA MET A 677 -25.70 9.34 -4.66
C MET A 677 -26.54 9.96 -3.54
N ASP A 678 -26.25 11.21 -3.16
CA ASP A 678 -27.04 11.94 -2.16
C ASP A 678 -28.52 12.00 -2.58
N ALA A 679 -28.81 12.37 -3.83
CA ALA A 679 -30.17 12.43 -4.33
C ALA A 679 -30.87 11.07 -4.38
N ALA A 680 -30.15 10.01 -4.76
CA ALA A 680 -30.72 8.66 -4.77
C ALA A 680 -31.05 8.20 -3.35
N ARG A 681 -30.18 8.45 -2.38
CA ARG A 681 -30.38 8.13 -0.97
C ARG A 681 -31.47 8.99 -0.32
N VAL A 682 -31.57 10.26 -0.70
CA VAL A 682 -32.68 11.12 -0.26
C VAL A 682 -34.01 10.60 -0.82
N ALA A 683 -34.06 10.20 -2.09
CA ALA A 683 -35.28 9.67 -2.70
C ALA A 683 -35.80 8.41 -2.01
N THR A 684 -34.94 7.54 -1.48
CA THR A 684 -35.39 6.34 -0.72
C THR A 684 -36.07 6.69 0.61
N ARG A 685 -35.89 7.92 1.10
CA ARG A 685 -36.43 8.42 2.37
C ARG A 685 -37.71 9.25 2.20
N VAL A 686 -38.16 9.49 0.96
CA VAL A 686 -39.39 10.25 0.69
C VAL A 686 -40.61 9.31 0.73
N ASP A 687 -41.64 9.73 1.48
CA ASP A 687 -42.88 8.97 1.62
C ASP A 687 -43.52 8.67 0.26
N GLY A 688 -43.91 7.39 0.07
CA GLY A 688 -44.56 6.90 -1.15
C GLY A 688 -43.61 6.34 -2.21
N VAL A 689 -42.30 6.55 -2.08
CA VAL A 689 -41.29 5.94 -2.96
C VAL A 689 -41.11 4.46 -2.63
N GLU A 690 -41.24 3.60 -3.63
CA GLU A 690 -41.05 2.14 -3.50
C GLU A 690 -39.73 1.68 -4.12
N ARG A 691 -39.30 2.33 -5.21
CA ARG A 691 -38.14 1.93 -6.00
C ARG A 691 -37.34 3.15 -6.41
N VAL A 692 -36.03 3.11 -6.15
CA VAL A 692 -35.09 4.12 -6.62
C VAL A 692 -34.08 3.47 -7.57
N HIS A 693 -33.87 4.11 -8.71
CA HIS A 693 -32.99 3.65 -9.77
C HIS A 693 -31.98 4.72 -10.09
N LEU A 694 -30.70 4.36 -10.21
CA LEU A 694 -29.65 5.25 -10.68
C LEU A 694 -29.23 4.84 -12.08
N VAL A 695 -29.37 5.75 -13.05
CA VAL A 695 -29.04 5.50 -14.45
C VAL A 695 -27.71 6.17 -14.79
N TYR A 696 -26.78 5.36 -15.28
CA TYR A 696 -25.45 5.82 -15.63
C TYR A 696 -24.94 5.26 -16.96
N ARG A 697 -24.33 6.12 -17.77
CA ARG A 697 -23.90 5.80 -19.14
C ARG A 697 -22.64 4.93 -19.24
N ARG A 698 -22.01 4.57 -18.12
CA ARG A 698 -20.85 3.67 -18.02
C ARG A 698 -21.09 2.63 -16.93
N THR A 699 -20.07 1.87 -16.54
CA THR A 699 -20.16 0.96 -15.40
C THR A 699 -19.91 1.69 -14.07
N VAL A 700 -20.23 1.04 -12.97
CA VAL A 700 -19.96 1.44 -11.58
C VAL A 700 -18.48 1.76 -11.37
N MET A 701 -17.59 1.01 -12.02
CA MET A 701 -16.15 1.22 -11.98
C MET A 701 -15.75 2.62 -12.48
N GLU A 702 -16.49 3.19 -13.44
CA GLU A 702 -16.22 4.53 -14.00
C GLU A 702 -17.09 5.66 -13.43
N MET A 703 -17.91 5.39 -12.41
CA MET A 703 -18.71 6.43 -11.74
C MET A 703 -17.78 7.44 -11.04
N PRO A 704 -18.01 8.76 -11.13
CA PRO A 704 -17.21 9.73 -10.38
C PRO A 704 -17.36 9.69 -8.86
N ALA A 705 -18.47 9.17 -8.34
CA ALA A 705 -18.78 9.19 -6.91
C ALA A 705 -17.74 8.44 -6.08
N ASP A 706 -17.49 8.85 -4.84
CA ASP A 706 -16.60 8.12 -3.96
C ASP A 706 -17.17 6.73 -3.66
N GLU A 707 -16.26 5.78 -3.44
CA GLU A 707 -16.64 4.38 -3.30
C GLU A 707 -17.58 4.14 -2.12
N GLU A 708 -17.32 4.82 -1.01
CA GLU A 708 -18.18 4.86 0.17
C GLU A 708 -19.61 5.29 -0.18
N GLU A 709 -19.77 6.32 -1.01
CA GLU A 709 -21.10 6.82 -1.40
C GLU A 709 -21.86 5.81 -2.28
N LEU A 710 -21.13 5.05 -3.11
CA LEU A 710 -21.71 3.96 -3.89
C LEU A 710 -22.19 2.82 -2.98
N ALA A 711 -21.37 2.43 -2.00
CA ALA A 711 -21.70 1.39 -1.04
C ALA A 711 -22.95 1.76 -0.22
N LEU A 712 -22.99 2.99 0.32
CA LEU A 712 -24.12 3.49 1.09
C LEU A 712 -25.41 3.58 0.26
N ALA A 713 -25.32 3.96 -1.03
CA ALA A 713 -26.49 3.98 -1.91
C ALA A 713 -27.03 2.56 -2.18
N LEU A 714 -26.15 1.56 -2.36
CA LEU A 714 -26.56 0.16 -2.51
C LEU A 714 -27.20 -0.37 -1.21
N GLU A 715 -26.66 -0.03 -0.05
CA GLU A 715 -27.21 -0.40 1.26
C GLU A 715 -28.60 0.21 1.50
N ASP A 716 -28.83 1.46 1.06
CA ASP A 716 -30.13 2.12 1.08
C ASP A 716 -31.13 1.52 0.06
N GLY A 717 -30.73 0.52 -0.74
CA GLY A 717 -31.59 -0.20 -1.68
C GLY A 717 -31.68 0.42 -3.08
N VAL A 718 -30.78 1.34 -3.43
CA VAL A 718 -30.74 1.95 -4.76
C VAL A 718 -30.26 0.92 -5.78
N ARG A 719 -31.01 0.75 -6.88
CA ARG A 719 -30.61 -0.14 -7.97
C ARG A 719 -29.85 0.62 -9.05
N PHE A 720 -28.63 0.18 -9.35
CA PHE A 720 -27.82 0.77 -10.42
C PHE A 720 -28.14 0.15 -11.78
N TYR A 721 -28.40 1.02 -12.76
CA TYR A 721 -28.54 0.69 -14.17
C TYR A 721 -27.35 1.29 -14.92
N GLU A 722 -26.37 0.43 -15.18
CA GLU A 722 -25.14 0.75 -15.90
C GLU A 722 -25.36 0.75 -17.41
N LEU A 723 -24.45 1.39 -18.14
CA LEU A 723 -24.43 1.43 -19.60
C LEU A 723 -25.75 1.92 -20.23
N LEU A 724 -26.43 2.87 -19.59
CA LEU A 724 -27.65 3.48 -20.10
C LEU A 724 -27.52 5.00 -20.17
N SER A 725 -27.85 5.58 -21.34
CA SER A 725 -27.90 7.03 -21.54
C SER A 725 -29.35 7.47 -21.77
N PRO A 726 -29.94 8.30 -20.91
CA PRO A 726 -31.34 8.74 -21.06
C PRO A 726 -31.58 9.57 -22.34
N GLU A 727 -32.73 9.36 -22.99
CA GLU A 727 -33.14 10.07 -24.21
C GLU A 727 -34.49 10.78 -24.07
N ALA A 728 -35.51 10.09 -23.54
CA ALA A 728 -36.89 10.61 -23.46
C ALA A 728 -37.58 10.22 -22.15
N TYR A 729 -38.43 11.10 -21.63
CA TYR A 729 -39.24 10.87 -20.44
C TYR A 729 -40.69 11.32 -20.67
N ASN A 730 -41.66 10.41 -20.55
CA ASN A 730 -43.07 10.69 -20.84
C ASN A 730 -43.94 10.99 -19.60
N GLY A 731 -43.34 11.09 -18.40
CA GLY A 731 -44.05 11.25 -17.13
C GLY A 731 -44.36 9.94 -16.37
N THR A 732 -44.12 8.79 -17.00
CA THR A 732 -44.31 7.45 -16.38
C THR A 732 -43.19 6.46 -16.71
N THR A 733 -42.45 6.69 -17.80
CA THR A 733 -41.38 5.83 -18.29
C THR A 733 -40.24 6.66 -18.84
N LEU A 734 -39.01 6.33 -18.43
CA LEU A 734 -37.76 6.84 -18.98
C LEU A 734 -37.21 5.88 -20.03
N THR A 735 -37.03 6.36 -21.26
CA THR A 735 -36.38 5.64 -22.35
C THR A 735 -34.89 5.98 -22.37
N CYS A 736 -34.04 4.96 -22.32
CA CYS A 736 -32.59 5.08 -22.36
C CYS A 736 -32.00 4.34 -23.57
N ARG A 737 -30.97 4.93 -24.18
CA ARG A 737 -30.09 4.23 -25.12
C ARG A 737 -29.17 3.28 -24.37
N GLU A 738 -29.05 2.06 -24.84
CA GLU A 738 -28.02 1.14 -24.38
C GLU A 738 -26.65 1.58 -24.90
N MET A 739 -25.66 1.54 -24.02
CA MET A 739 -24.28 1.94 -24.26
C MET A 739 -23.35 0.73 -24.21
N LYS A 740 -22.18 0.86 -24.80
CA LYS A 740 -21.04 -0.05 -24.60
C LYS A 740 -19.80 0.76 -24.25
N LEU A 741 -18.84 0.14 -23.56
CA LEU A 741 -17.56 0.78 -23.29
C LEU A 741 -16.63 0.67 -24.51
N GLY A 742 -16.26 1.81 -25.08
CA GLY A 742 -15.20 1.94 -26.08
C GLY A 742 -13.80 1.96 -25.45
N ALA A 743 -12.84 2.51 -26.20
CA ALA A 743 -11.46 2.68 -25.74
C ALA A 743 -11.36 3.67 -24.54
N PRO A 744 -10.36 3.51 -23.66
CA PRO A 744 -10.05 4.49 -22.63
C PRO A 744 -9.61 5.83 -23.24
N ASP A 745 -9.94 6.92 -22.56
CA ASP A 745 -9.42 8.26 -22.85
C ASP A 745 -8.06 8.51 -22.15
N GLU A 746 -7.52 9.73 -22.26
CA GLU A 746 -6.23 10.12 -21.64
C GLU A 746 -6.22 9.96 -20.11
N SER A 747 -7.39 9.91 -19.46
CA SER A 747 -7.52 9.65 -18.02
C SER A 747 -7.60 8.16 -17.68
N GLY A 748 -7.51 7.27 -18.67
CA GLY A 748 -7.75 5.83 -18.53
C GLY A 748 -9.23 5.45 -18.50
N ARG A 749 -10.14 6.43 -18.54
CA ARG A 749 -11.58 6.20 -18.40
C ARG A 749 -12.19 5.79 -19.74
N ARG A 750 -12.96 4.69 -19.75
CA ARG A 750 -13.59 4.21 -20.98
C ARG A 750 -14.68 5.15 -21.49
N ARG A 751 -14.68 5.39 -22.80
CA ARG A 751 -15.69 6.23 -23.46
C ARG A 751 -16.99 5.46 -23.65
N PRO A 752 -18.15 6.04 -23.32
CA PRO A 752 -19.43 5.40 -23.59
C PRO A 752 -19.79 5.61 -25.06
N GLU A 753 -20.10 4.52 -25.77
CA GLU A 753 -20.52 4.53 -27.18
C GLU A 753 -21.97 4.04 -27.28
N PRO A 754 -22.84 4.74 -28.01
CA PRO A 754 -24.23 4.32 -28.17
C PRO A 754 -24.31 3.01 -28.97
N THR A 755 -25.27 2.18 -28.62
CA THR A 755 -25.69 1.01 -29.41
C THR A 755 -27.05 1.27 -30.05
N ASP A 756 -27.49 0.37 -30.91
CA ASP A 756 -28.82 0.45 -31.51
C ASP A 756 -29.95 0.09 -30.53
N GLY A 757 -29.60 -0.51 -29.38
CA GLY A 757 -30.54 -0.95 -28.34
C GLY A 757 -31.13 0.19 -27.50
N THR A 758 -32.33 -0.05 -26.98
CA THR A 758 -33.02 0.85 -26.05
C THR A 758 -33.67 0.07 -24.92
N MET A 759 -33.68 0.67 -23.73
CA MET A 759 -34.33 0.13 -22.55
C MET A 759 -35.32 1.13 -21.97
N GLU A 760 -36.47 0.65 -21.52
CA GLU A 760 -37.47 1.44 -20.81
C GLU A 760 -37.43 1.13 -19.31
N ILE A 761 -37.45 2.18 -18.50
CA ILE A 761 -37.42 2.11 -17.04
C ILE A 761 -38.66 2.84 -16.49
N PRO A 762 -39.50 2.20 -15.66
CA PRO A 762 -40.59 2.89 -14.97
C PRO A 762 -40.06 4.05 -14.13
N ALA A 763 -40.70 5.22 -14.25
CA ALA A 763 -40.31 6.43 -13.54
C ALA A 763 -41.52 7.35 -13.35
N THR A 764 -41.98 7.54 -12.11
CA THR A 764 -42.92 8.61 -11.75
C THR A 764 -42.22 9.96 -11.61
N THR A 765 -40.93 9.95 -11.24
CA THR A 765 -40.10 11.15 -11.19
C THR A 765 -38.70 10.86 -11.74
N VAL A 766 -38.14 11.83 -12.45
CA VAL A 766 -36.75 11.80 -12.94
C VAL A 766 -36.00 13.01 -12.36
N ILE A 767 -34.86 12.75 -11.72
CA ILE A 767 -33.97 13.75 -11.13
C ILE A 767 -32.66 13.76 -11.92
N ALA A 768 -32.23 14.92 -12.41
CA ALA A 768 -31.00 15.05 -13.20
C ALA A 768 -29.87 15.69 -12.40
N SER A 769 -28.78 14.93 -12.22
CA SER A 769 -27.54 15.35 -11.55
C SER A 769 -26.39 15.49 -12.55
N VAL A 770 -26.48 16.49 -13.44
CA VAL A 770 -25.47 16.76 -14.48
C VAL A 770 -24.49 17.90 -14.15
N GLY A 771 -24.36 18.25 -12.87
CA GLY A 771 -23.40 19.23 -12.35
C GLY A 771 -23.94 20.66 -12.25
N ALA A 772 -23.23 21.52 -11.54
CA ALA A 772 -23.57 22.92 -11.32
C ALA A 772 -22.56 23.87 -12.01
N LYS A 773 -23.03 25.04 -12.43
CA LYS A 773 -22.25 26.08 -13.10
C LYS A 773 -22.19 27.35 -12.26
N ILE A 774 -21.23 28.21 -12.60
CA ILE A 774 -21.15 29.56 -12.05
C ILE A 774 -22.19 30.48 -12.70
N ASP A 775 -22.54 31.56 -12.01
CA ASP A 775 -23.42 32.62 -12.54
C ASP A 775 -22.63 33.57 -13.46
N GLY A 776 -22.35 33.09 -14.68
CA GLY A 776 -21.60 33.84 -15.69
C GLY A 776 -22.09 35.28 -15.91
N PRO A 777 -23.40 35.52 -16.08
CA PRO A 777 -23.95 36.88 -16.21
C PRO A 777 -23.60 37.82 -15.04
N TRP A 778 -23.60 37.32 -13.80
CA TRP A 778 -23.20 38.12 -12.64
C TRP A 778 -21.72 38.53 -12.71
N PHE A 779 -20.83 37.61 -13.11
CA PHE A 779 -19.40 37.90 -13.26
C PHE A 779 -19.14 38.94 -14.36
N GLU A 780 -19.78 38.77 -15.52
CA GLU A 780 -19.65 39.70 -16.66
C GLU A 780 -20.17 41.11 -16.29
N LYS A 781 -21.32 41.20 -15.60
CA LYS A 781 -21.88 42.47 -15.10
C LYS A 781 -20.90 43.21 -14.19
N ASN A 782 -20.15 42.47 -13.37
CA ASN A 782 -19.15 43.01 -12.45
C ASN A 782 -17.78 43.26 -13.10
N GLY A 783 -17.66 43.07 -14.42
CA GLY A 783 -16.42 43.29 -15.18
C GLY A 783 -15.35 42.24 -14.88
N LEU A 784 -15.76 41.01 -14.58
CA LEU A 784 -14.89 39.84 -14.37
C LEU A 784 -15.01 38.96 -15.61
N GLY A 785 -13.90 38.79 -16.33
CA GLY A 785 -13.88 38.09 -17.61
C GLY A 785 -14.12 36.60 -17.46
N LEU A 786 -14.77 35.98 -18.46
CA LEU A 786 -14.93 34.53 -18.54
C LEU A 786 -13.99 33.94 -19.61
N THR A 787 -13.41 32.80 -19.28
CA THR A 787 -12.66 31.96 -20.22
C THR A 787 -13.58 31.32 -21.26
N ALA A 788 -13.01 30.76 -22.33
CA ALA A 788 -13.77 30.04 -23.37
C ALA A 788 -14.59 28.84 -22.84
N ARG A 789 -14.27 28.34 -21.64
CA ARG A 789 -15.00 27.26 -20.97
C ARG A 789 -16.11 27.77 -20.02
N GLY A 790 -16.36 29.08 -19.99
CA GLY A 790 -17.37 29.70 -19.12
C GLY A 790 -16.98 29.71 -17.64
N ARG A 791 -15.68 29.75 -17.32
CA ARG A 791 -15.11 29.90 -15.97
C ARG A 791 -14.54 31.30 -15.80
N VAL A 792 -14.46 31.83 -14.58
CA VAL A 792 -13.87 33.16 -14.35
C VAL A 792 -12.37 33.14 -14.65
N ASP A 793 -11.89 34.15 -15.36
CA ASP A 793 -10.47 34.34 -15.66
C ASP A 793 -9.74 34.91 -14.43
N VAL A 794 -8.74 34.17 -13.96
CA VAL A 794 -7.96 34.50 -12.77
C VAL A 794 -6.49 34.17 -12.98
N ASN A 795 -5.62 34.89 -12.28
CA ASN A 795 -4.23 34.47 -12.13
C ASN A 795 -4.16 33.14 -11.37
N SER A 796 -3.51 32.12 -11.93
CA SER A 796 -3.46 30.79 -11.33
C SER A 796 -2.71 30.75 -10.01
N GLU A 797 -1.78 31.66 -9.73
CA GLU A 797 -0.94 31.72 -8.52
C GLU A 797 -1.54 32.55 -7.40
N THR A 798 -2.42 33.51 -7.72
CA THR A 798 -2.99 34.42 -6.71
C THR A 798 -4.50 34.35 -6.61
N LEU A 799 -5.16 33.74 -7.60
CA LEU A 799 -6.62 33.75 -7.81
C LEU A 799 -7.23 35.15 -8.00
N MET A 800 -6.39 36.16 -8.25
CA MET A 800 -6.84 37.52 -8.56
C MET A 800 -7.39 37.57 -9.99
N SER A 801 -8.61 38.08 -10.15
CA SER A 801 -9.25 38.32 -11.46
C SER A 801 -9.07 39.75 -11.94
N ARG A 802 -9.17 40.71 -11.00
CA ARG A 802 -9.02 42.15 -11.23
C ARG A 802 -8.32 42.76 -10.02
N ASP A 803 -7.80 43.98 -10.15
CA ASP A 803 -7.15 44.71 -9.06
C ASP A 803 -7.96 44.63 -7.75
N ASN A 804 -7.36 43.99 -6.75
CA ASN A 804 -7.89 43.72 -5.41
C ASN A 804 -9.19 42.87 -5.36
N ILE A 805 -9.52 42.12 -6.43
CA ILE A 805 -10.67 41.22 -6.49
C ILE A 805 -10.21 39.79 -6.81
N PHE A 806 -10.57 38.85 -5.93
CA PHE A 806 -10.17 37.45 -5.96
C PHE A 806 -11.39 36.54 -6.08
N ILE A 807 -11.23 35.37 -6.71
CA ILE A 807 -12.30 34.37 -6.88
C ILE A 807 -11.84 33.05 -6.26
N ALA A 808 -12.61 32.49 -5.33
CA ALA A 808 -12.21 31.29 -4.59
C ALA A 808 -13.34 30.24 -4.51
N GLY A 809 -12.95 28.96 -4.43
CA GLY A 809 -13.85 27.82 -4.36
C GLY A 809 -14.62 27.60 -5.66
N ASP A 810 -15.80 26.99 -5.57
CA ASP A 810 -16.61 26.61 -6.73
C ASP A 810 -16.97 27.78 -7.66
N ALA A 811 -16.89 29.03 -7.18
CA ALA A 811 -17.05 30.23 -7.99
C ALA A 811 -15.99 30.37 -9.11
N GLN A 812 -14.82 29.71 -8.97
CA GLN A 812 -13.75 29.73 -9.96
C GLN A 812 -13.93 28.64 -11.04
N LEU A 813 -14.00 27.38 -10.62
CA LEU A 813 -13.88 26.22 -11.52
C LEU A 813 -15.19 25.47 -11.79
N GLY A 814 -16.24 25.73 -11.01
CA GLY A 814 -17.43 24.89 -10.88
C GLY A 814 -17.33 23.94 -9.67
N ALA A 815 -18.34 23.09 -9.50
CA ALA A 815 -18.45 22.19 -8.35
C ALA A 815 -17.22 21.29 -8.16
N ASP A 816 -16.61 21.36 -6.97
CA ASP A 816 -15.49 20.52 -6.52
C ASP A 816 -15.64 20.17 -5.02
N THR A 817 -14.55 19.85 -4.34
CA THR A 817 -14.52 19.40 -2.94
C THR A 817 -14.34 20.55 -1.95
N VAL A 818 -14.92 20.41 -0.75
CA VAL A 818 -14.78 21.36 0.37
C VAL A 818 -13.31 21.71 0.66
N VAL A 819 -12.43 20.71 0.66
CA VAL A 819 -11.00 20.93 0.96
C VAL A 819 -10.27 21.76 -0.11
N ARG A 820 -10.70 21.69 -1.38
CA ARG A 820 -10.16 22.58 -2.42
C ARG A 820 -10.67 24.00 -2.25
N ALA A 821 -11.92 24.18 -1.82
CA ALA A 821 -12.44 25.51 -1.48
C ALA A 821 -11.63 26.19 -0.35
N ILE A 822 -11.19 25.41 0.65
CA ILE A 822 -10.26 25.89 1.70
C ILE A 822 -8.89 26.27 1.11
N ALA A 823 -8.34 25.43 0.23
CA ALA A 823 -7.05 25.68 -0.42
C ALA A 823 -7.07 26.96 -1.29
N ASP A 824 -8.14 27.19 -2.04
CA ASP A 824 -8.33 28.42 -2.83
C ASP A 824 -8.43 29.64 -1.93
N ALA A 825 -9.22 29.55 -0.85
CA ALA A 825 -9.33 30.63 0.13
C ALA A 825 -7.96 30.99 0.72
N ARG A 826 -7.18 30.00 1.14
CA ARG A 826 -5.81 30.18 1.64
C ARG A 826 -4.91 30.85 0.61
N LYS A 827 -5.00 30.45 -0.66
CA LYS A 827 -4.21 31.03 -1.75
C LYS A 827 -4.51 32.51 -1.97
N ALA A 828 -5.79 32.87 -2.02
CA ALA A 828 -6.22 34.27 -2.13
C ALA A 828 -5.79 35.10 -0.91
N VAL A 829 -5.98 34.56 0.30
CA VAL A 829 -5.60 35.24 1.55
C VAL A 829 -4.09 35.46 1.63
N ASN A 830 -3.26 34.45 1.35
CA ASN A 830 -1.80 34.59 1.37
C ASN A 830 -1.31 35.70 0.45
N HIS A 831 -1.96 35.88 -0.72
CA HIS A 831 -1.63 37.01 -1.59
C HIS A 831 -2.00 38.36 -0.97
N ILE A 832 -3.20 38.47 -0.38
CA ILE A 832 -3.64 39.69 0.33
C ILE A 832 -2.69 40.02 1.49
N LEU A 833 -2.32 39.04 2.32
CA LEU A 833 -1.39 39.23 3.43
C LEU A 833 -0.03 39.72 2.94
N GLY A 834 0.48 39.15 1.84
CA GLY A 834 1.72 39.62 1.20
C GLY A 834 1.65 41.07 0.72
N LEU A 835 0.51 41.51 0.18
CA LEU A 835 0.29 42.91 -0.22
C LEU A 835 0.25 43.87 1.00
N GLU A 836 -0.18 43.38 2.16
CA GLU A 836 -0.22 44.12 3.42
C GLU A 836 1.09 43.99 4.23
N GLY A 837 2.09 43.25 3.73
CA GLY A 837 3.34 43.02 4.46
C GLY A 837 3.18 42.16 5.72
N ILE A 838 2.11 41.37 5.80
CA ILE A 838 1.84 40.45 6.90
C ILE A 838 2.35 39.07 6.52
N VAL A 839 3.12 38.46 7.43
CA VAL A 839 3.56 37.07 7.31
C VAL A 839 2.69 36.23 8.24
N ASP A 840 1.95 35.27 7.68
CA ASP A 840 1.33 34.20 8.46
C ASP A 840 2.31 33.03 8.58
N ASN A 841 2.51 32.51 9.78
CA ASN A 841 3.37 31.35 10.01
C ASN A 841 2.48 30.20 10.49
N ASP A 842 2.19 29.27 9.59
CA ASP A 842 1.32 28.10 9.83
C ASP A 842 2.12 26.79 9.91
N ALA A 843 3.44 26.88 10.11
CA ALA A 843 4.29 25.72 10.30
C ALA A 843 4.13 25.16 11.72
N VAL A 844 3.60 23.95 11.80
CA VAL A 844 3.70 23.10 12.99
C VAL A 844 4.98 22.29 12.85
N GLU A 845 5.97 22.56 13.69
CA GLU A 845 7.08 21.63 13.87
C GLU A 845 6.80 20.77 15.10
N MET A 846 6.52 19.50 14.86
CA MET A 846 6.54 18.47 15.90
C MET A 846 7.77 17.60 15.66
N ASP A 847 8.58 17.43 16.70
CA ASP A 847 9.68 16.47 16.68
C ASP A 847 9.10 15.09 16.95
N MET A 848 9.04 14.27 15.90
CA MET A 848 8.60 12.87 16.02
C MET A 848 9.81 12.00 16.29
N ASP A 849 9.63 11.01 17.16
CA ASP A 849 10.70 10.09 17.51
C ASP A 849 10.92 9.08 16.38
N TYR A 850 12.16 9.02 15.89
CA TYR A 850 12.54 8.13 14.78
C TYR A 850 12.37 6.65 15.16
N ASP A 851 12.80 6.28 16.37
CA ASP A 851 12.81 4.90 16.83
C ASP A 851 11.38 4.42 17.09
N GLU A 852 10.52 5.26 17.71
CA GLU A 852 9.10 4.95 17.87
C GLU A 852 8.39 4.77 16.51
N ALA A 853 8.68 5.63 15.53
CA ALA A 853 8.13 5.49 14.17
C ALA A 853 8.63 4.20 13.48
N LEU A 854 9.92 3.84 13.67
CA LEU A 854 10.50 2.61 13.17
C LEU A 854 9.87 1.37 13.83
N GLU A 855 9.55 1.43 15.13
CA GLU A 855 8.87 0.36 15.87
C GLU A 855 7.45 0.07 15.35
N LYS A 856 6.76 1.04 14.76
CA LYS A 856 5.45 0.78 14.14
C LYS A 856 5.56 -0.02 12.84
N ARG A 857 6.74 -0.04 12.24
CA ARG A 857 7.01 -0.81 11.02
C ARG A 857 7.14 -2.30 11.33
N GLY A 858 6.71 -3.10 10.37
CA GLY A 858 6.58 -4.55 10.55
C GLY A 858 5.32 -4.99 11.28
N ILE A 859 4.52 -4.09 11.85
CA ILE A 859 3.27 -4.47 12.53
C ILE A 859 2.09 -4.45 11.56
N LEU A 860 1.40 -5.57 11.40
CA LEU A 860 0.08 -5.65 10.78
C LEU A 860 -1.01 -5.44 11.84
N ALA A 861 -1.97 -4.56 11.55
CA ALA A 861 -3.04 -4.22 12.48
C ALA A 861 -4.28 -3.69 11.74
N GLU A 862 -5.46 -4.24 12.05
CA GLU A 862 -6.73 -3.73 11.52
C GLU A 862 -7.12 -2.41 12.21
N PRO A 863 -7.88 -1.53 11.52
CA PRO A 863 -8.46 -0.34 12.13
C PRO A 863 -9.35 -0.72 13.32
N THR A 864 -9.26 0.02 14.42
CA THR A 864 -10.10 -0.16 15.62
C THR A 864 -10.93 1.09 15.89
N THR A 865 -10.40 2.03 16.67
CA THR A 865 -11.02 3.30 17.01
C THR A 865 -10.10 4.45 16.65
N PRO A 866 -10.62 5.68 16.42
CA PRO A 866 -9.80 6.82 16.03
C PRO A 866 -8.64 7.12 17.00
N ASP A 867 -8.85 6.94 18.30
CA ASP A 867 -7.83 7.13 19.35
C ASP A 867 -6.71 6.07 19.36
N GLN A 868 -6.80 5.05 18.52
CA GLN A 868 -5.80 3.98 18.38
C GLN A 868 -5.14 3.97 16.99
N GLU A 869 -5.45 4.93 16.12
CA GLU A 869 -4.85 4.98 14.79
C GLU A 869 -3.37 5.42 14.81
N ASP A 870 -2.88 5.95 15.93
CA ASP A 870 -1.48 6.30 16.14
C ASP A 870 -0.54 5.08 16.10
N VAL A 871 -0.99 3.91 16.57
CA VAL A 871 -0.21 2.67 16.52
C VAL A 871 -0.10 2.11 15.09
N ARG A 872 -1.04 2.49 14.22
CA ARG A 872 -1.06 2.10 12.80
C ARG A 872 -0.31 3.11 11.92
N CYS A 873 -0.44 4.40 12.22
CA CYS A 873 0.22 5.48 11.50
C CYS A 873 1.74 5.25 11.46
N LEU A 874 2.30 5.20 10.25
CA LEU A 874 3.72 4.93 10.05
C LEU A 874 4.60 6.18 10.19
N GLU A 875 3.99 7.34 10.49
CA GLU A 875 4.69 8.61 10.66
C GLU A 875 5.68 8.88 9.51
N CYS A 876 5.20 8.78 8.27
CA CYS A 876 6.07 8.82 7.08
C CYS A 876 6.83 10.14 6.88
N SER A 877 6.48 11.20 7.61
CA SER A 877 7.27 12.45 7.70
C SER A 877 8.52 12.33 8.59
N ALA A 878 8.56 11.31 9.46
CA ALA A 878 9.77 10.79 10.05
C ALA A 878 10.31 9.69 9.13
N VAL A 879 9.84 8.45 9.23
CA VAL A 879 10.54 7.30 8.63
C VAL A 879 9.85 6.81 7.35
N CYS A 880 10.55 6.87 6.20
CA CYS A 880 10.02 6.36 4.93
C CYS A 880 10.47 4.93 4.61
N GLU A 881 11.79 4.67 4.44
CA GLU A 881 12.52 3.38 4.24
C GLU A 881 11.83 2.22 3.49
N SER A 882 10.74 2.49 2.77
CA SER A 882 9.90 1.44 2.17
C SER A 882 10.67 0.65 1.12
N CYS A 883 11.57 1.30 0.38
CA CYS A 883 12.40 0.62 -0.62
C CYS A 883 13.46 -0.30 -0.01
N MET A 884 13.85 -0.08 1.26
CA MET A 884 14.75 -0.97 2.01
C MET A 884 13.99 -2.21 2.48
N ASP A 885 12.86 -2.01 3.18
CA ASP A 885 12.04 -3.10 3.71
C ASP A 885 11.62 -4.11 2.63
N VAL A 886 11.21 -3.60 1.46
CA VAL A 886 10.64 -4.42 0.38
C VAL A 886 11.69 -4.98 -0.57
N CYS A 887 12.97 -4.63 -0.41
CA CYS A 887 14.02 -5.10 -1.30
C CYS A 887 14.41 -6.52 -0.91
N PRO A 888 14.06 -7.55 -1.69
CA PRO A 888 14.39 -8.92 -1.31
C PRO A 888 15.90 -9.15 -1.28
N ASN A 889 16.68 -8.46 -2.10
CA ASN A 889 18.14 -8.62 -2.15
C ASN A 889 18.88 -7.63 -1.25
N ARG A 890 18.14 -6.69 -0.65
CA ARG A 890 18.65 -5.71 0.32
C ARG A 890 19.67 -4.74 -0.29
N ALA A 891 19.43 -4.40 -1.56
CA ALA A 891 20.19 -3.43 -2.34
C ALA A 891 19.86 -1.97 -2.01
N ASN A 892 18.80 -1.67 -1.26
CA ASN A 892 18.55 -0.32 -0.73
C ASN A 892 18.83 -0.34 0.78
N LEU A 893 19.69 0.56 1.25
CA LEU A 893 20.09 0.65 2.64
C LEU A 893 19.85 2.05 3.19
N ALA A 894 19.36 2.13 4.42
CA ALA A 894 19.31 3.36 5.19
C ALA A 894 20.66 3.58 5.89
N ILE A 895 21.22 4.78 5.76
CA ILE A 895 22.47 5.19 6.40
C ILE A 895 22.27 6.48 7.19
N THR A 896 22.87 6.57 8.37
CA THR A 896 22.90 7.78 9.17
C THR A 896 23.92 8.76 8.56
N VAL A 897 23.45 9.94 8.15
CA VAL A 897 24.30 10.98 7.56
C VAL A 897 24.27 12.21 8.46
N PRO A 898 25.42 12.68 8.98
CA PRO A 898 25.49 13.87 9.82
C PRO A 898 24.80 15.07 9.17
N HIS A 899 24.13 15.90 9.98
CA HIS A 899 23.40 17.12 9.55
C HIS A 899 22.11 16.90 8.75
N HIS A 900 21.74 15.66 8.43
CA HIS A 900 20.43 15.34 7.89
C HIS A 900 19.44 15.00 8.99
N LYS A 901 18.19 15.46 8.84
CA LYS A 901 17.11 15.17 9.79
C LYS A 901 16.82 13.68 9.90
N MET A 902 16.95 12.95 8.80
CA MET A 902 16.58 11.55 8.66
C MET A 902 17.71 10.75 8.01
N ARG A 903 17.69 9.42 8.19
CA ARG A 903 18.59 8.51 7.46
C ARG A 903 18.40 8.65 5.95
N GLN A 904 19.51 8.61 5.22
CA GLN A 904 19.56 8.69 3.76
C GLN A 904 19.54 7.30 3.15
N ILE A 905 19.01 7.16 1.93
CA ILE A 905 18.95 5.87 1.25
C ILE A 905 20.03 5.79 0.18
N ILE A 906 20.88 4.76 0.27
CA ILE A 906 21.83 4.37 -0.77
C ILE A 906 21.36 3.10 -1.47
N HIS A 907 21.44 3.09 -2.80
CA HIS A 907 21.26 1.90 -3.60
C HIS A 907 22.63 1.25 -3.90
N VAL A 908 22.78 -0.05 -3.69
CA VAL A 908 24.04 -0.80 -3.90
C VAL A 908 23.88 -1.69 -5.13
N ASP A 909 24.57 -1.32 -6.21
CA ASP A 909 24.40 -1.93 -7.54
C ASP A 909 24.64 -3.44 -7.52
N ARG A 910 25.74 -3.88 -6.89
CA ARG A 910 26.15 -5.30 -6.84
C ARG A 910 25.11 -6.25 -6.23
N MET A 911 24.13 -5.73 -5.49
CA MET A 911 23.08 -6.51 -4.82
C MET A 911 21.75 -6.49 -5.60
N CYS A 912 21.61 -5.65 -6.62
CA CYS A 912 20.34 -5.44 -7.31
C CYS A 912 20.22 -6.33 -8.56
N ASN A 913 19.09 -7.02 -8.70
CA ASN A 913 18.72 -7.77 -9.92
C ASN A 913 17.60 -7.10 -10.72
N GLU A 914 17.33 -5.82 -10.46
CA GLU A 914 16.24 -5.06 -11.08
C GLU A 914 14.85 -5.73 -10.95
N CYS A 915 14.58 -6.50 -9.88
CA CYS A 915 13.27 -7.17 -9.70
C CYS A 915 12.06 -6.21 -9.73
N GLY A 916 12.28 -4.92 -9.47
CA GLY A 916 11.28 -3.87 -9.56
C GLY A 916 10.39 -3.73 -8.33
N ASN A 917 10.50 -4.60 -7.32
CA ASN A 917 9.57 -4.57 -6.19
C ASN A 917 9.56 -3.21 -5.45
N CYS A 918 10.73 -2.59 -5.26
CA CYS A 918 10.83 -1.26 -4.63
C CYS A 918 10.12 -0.14 -5.40
N MET A 919 9.93 -0.28 -6.72
CA MET A 919 9.15 0.66 -7.52
C MET A 919 7.68 0.67 -7.10
N MET A 920 7.12 -0.47 -6.71
CA MET A 920 5.70 -0.58 -6.35
C MET A 920 5.35 0.19 -5.08
N PHE A 921 6.30 0.27 -4.14
CA PHE A 921 6.08 0.83 -2.79
C PHE A 921 6.69 2.21 -2.59
N CYS A 922 7.48 2.72 -3.53
CA CYS A 922 7.95 4.09 -3.48
C CYS A 922 6.74 5.04 -3.54
N PRO A 923 6.57 5.96 -2.57
CA PRO A 923 5.47 6.92 -2.60
C PRO A 923 5.59 7.88 -3.79
N TYR A 924 6.80 8.14 -4.28
CA TYR A 924 7.04 8.92 -5.49
C TYR A 924 6.71 8.12 -6.75
N ASP A 925 6.46 8.82 -7.84
CA ASP A 925 6.39 8.24 -9.19
C ASP A 925 7.80 7.89 -9.70
N SER A 926 8.49 7.01 -8.97
CA SER A 926 9.88 6.64 -9.19
C SER A 926 10.11 5.15 -8.96
N ALA A 927 11.20 4.67 -9.52
CA ALA A 927 11.75 3.34 -9.38
C ALA A 927 13.06 3.45 -8.56
N PRO A 928 13.06 3.20 -7.23
CA PRO A 928 14.24 3.41 -6.39
C PRO A 928 15.50 2.74 -6.91
N TYR A 929 15.41 1.52 -7.46
CA TYR A 929 16.54 0.83 -8.05
C TYR A 929 17.20 1.54 -9.24
N LYS A 930 16.50 2.49 -9.90
CA LYS A 930 17.01 3.31 -11.02
C LYS A 930 17.24 4.78 -10.63
N ASP A 931 16.46 5.29 -9.69
CA ASP A 931 16.40 6.72 -9.39
C ASP A 931 17.19 7.10 -8.12
N LYS A 932 17.59 6.13 -7.30
CA LYS A 932 18.36 6.40 -6.06
C LYS A 932 19.84 6.56 -6.31
N PHE A 933 20.48 7.34 -5.44
CA PHE A 933 21.91 7.53 -5.47
C PHE A 933 22.62 6.19 -5.25
N THR A 934 23.37 5.77 -6.28
CA THR A 934 23.86 4.39 -6.39
C THR A 934 25.35 4.29 -6.08
N LEU A 935 25.73 3.35 -5.22
CA LEU A 935 27.10 2.89 -5.03
C LEU A 935 27.41 1.80 -6.06
N PHE A 936 28.33 2.10 -6.98
CA PHE A 936 28.84 1.17 -7.98
C PHE A 936 30.07 0.43 -7.45
N HIS A 937 30.20 -0.85 -7.79
CA HIS A 937 31.33 -1.68 -7.36
C HIS A 937 32.47 -1.67 -8.38
N THR A 938 32.15 -1.64 -9.68
CA THR A 938 33.15 -1.59 -10.76
C THR A 938 32.86 -0.48 -11.76
N GLN A 939 33.86 -0.16 -12.59
CA GLN A 939 33.68 0.78 -13.70
C GLN A 939 32.63 0.27 -14.70
N ASP A 940 32.59 -1.04 -14.97
CA ASP A 940 31.59 -1.65 -15.86
C ASP A 940 30.17 -1.49 -15.31
N ASP A 941 29.98 -1.56 -13.99
CA ASP A 941 28.68 -1.35 -13.35
C ASP A 941 28.20 0.11 -13.54
N LEU A 942 29.12 1.06 -13.36
CA LEU A 942 28.86 2.47 -13.61
C LEU A 942 28.51 2.70 -15.08
N ASP A 943 29.30 2.17 -16.02
CA ASP A 943 29.13 2.38 -17.46
C ASP A 943 27.85 1.75 -18.01
N ASN A 944 27.43 0.60 -17.47
CA ASN A 944 26.18 -0.09 -17.84
C ASN A 944 24.94 0.42 -17.09
N SER A 945 25.07 1.48 -16.29
CA SER A 945 23.98 2.09 -15.55
C SER A 945 23.70 3.51 -16.03
N THR A 946 22.46 3.97 -15.88
CA THR A 946 22.06 5.38 -16.06
C THR A 946 21.87 6.11 -14.73
N ASN A 947 21.99 5.40 -13.60
CA ASN A 947 21.70 5.97 -12.29
C ASN A 947 22.72 7.05 -11.93
N SER A 948 22.25 8.12 -11.28
CA SER A 948 23.12 9.02 -10.51
C SER A 948 23.74 8.23 -9.35
N GLY A 949 25.04 8.37 -9.14
CA GLY A 949 25.77 7.50 -8.23
C GLY A 949 27.27 7.73 -8.26
N PHE A 950 28.02 6.86 -7.60
CA PHE A 950 29.46 7.00 -7.45
C PHE A 950 30.18 5.66 -7.41
N LEU A 951 31.43 5.68 -7.89
CA LEU A 951 32.41 4.60 -7.75
C LEU A 951 33.60 5.15 -6.97
N LEU A 952 33.98 4.46 -5.90
CA LEU A 952 35.13 4.84 -5.08
C LEU A 952 36.44 4.37 -5.73
N GLY A 953 37.42 5.27 -5.77
CA GLY A 953 38.78 4.99 -6.22
C GLY A 953 39.75 4.83 -5.04
N THR A 954 41.05 4.95 -5.31
CA THR A 954 42.06 4.90 -4.25
C THR A 954 42.09 6.18 -3.41
N GLY A 955 42.06 6.03 -2.08
CA GLY A 955 42.04 7.17 -1.16
C GLY A 955 40.71 7.91 -1.22
N ASN A 956 40.74 9.23 -1.39
CA ASN A 956 39.52 10.06 -1.49
C ASN A 956 39.04 10.27 -2.93
N GLN A 957 39.60 9.55 -3.92
CA GLN A 957 39.18 9.68 -5.31
C GLN A 957 37.78 9.09 -5.50
N VAL A 958 36.95 9.78 -6.28
CA VAL A 958 35.59 9.32 -6.60
C VAL A 958 35.24 9.66 -8.04
N THR A 959 34.69 8.68 -8.75
CA THR A 959 34.01 8.88 -10.03
C THR A 959 32.53 9.10 -9.72
N LEU A 960 32.04 10.31 -9.94
CA LEU A 960 30.68 10.72 -9.60
C LEU A 960 29.86 10.92 -10.87
N ARG A 961 28.67 10.31 -10.95
CA ARG A 961 27.66 10.61 -11.96
C ARG A 961 26.50 11.37 -11.34
N LEU A 962 26.19 12.55 -11.87
CA LEU A 962 25.01 13.33 -11.50
C LEU A 962 24.33 13.85 -12.78
N ASP A 963 23.02 13.64 -12.89
CA ASP A 963 22.20 14.09 -14.02
C ASP A 963 22.76 13.70 -15.41
N GLY A 964 23.38 12.52 -15.47
CA GLY A 964 24.01 11.97 -16.68
C GLY A 964 25.44 12.43 -16.95
N GLU A 965 25.96 13.42 -16.21
CA GLU A 965 27.34 13.89 -16.33
C GLU A 965 28.27 13.10 -15.41
N VAL A 966 29.43 12.67 -15.94
CA VAL A 966 30.45 11.93 -15.17
C VAL A 966 31.64 12.84 -14.88
N LEU A 967 31.99 12.94 -13.59
CA LEU A 967 33.09 13.74 -13.08
C LEU A 967 34.06 12.86 -12.28
N GLN A 968 35.36 13.03 -12.53
CA GLN A 968 36.42 12.50 -11.67
C GLN A 968 36.84 13.58 -10.69
N THR A 969 36.66 13.34 -9.39
CA THR A 969 36.95 14.33 -8.34
C THR A 969 37.39 13.65 -7.04
N THR A 970 37.49 14.41 -5.95
CA THR A 970 37.82 13.90 -4.62
C THR A 970 36.74 14.26 -3.61
N ILE A 971 36.44 13.35 -2.68
CA ILE A 971 35.52 13.60 -1.56
C ILE A 971 35.97 14.85 -0.80
N GLY A 972 35.04 15.79 -0.59
CA GLY A 972 35.31 17.10 0.02
C GLY A 972 35.51 18.24 -0.99
N ASP A 973 35.58 17.96 -2.29
CA ASP A 973 35.70 19.01 -3.31
C ASP A 973 34.42 19.88 -3.37
N PRO A 974 34.54 21.22 -3.36
CA PRO A 974 33.40 22.14 -3.46
C PRO A 974 32.51 21.98 -4.71
N CYS A 975 32.98 21.28 -5.75
CA CYS A 975 32.14 20.97 -6.92
C CYS A 975 31.05 19.94 -6.63
N ILE A 976 31.16 19.15 -5.55
CA ILE A 976 30.17 18.16 -5.15
C ILE A 976 29.05 18.85 -4.37
N PRO A 977 27.76 18.65 -4.71
CA PRO A 977 26.65 19.15 -3.90
C PRO A 977 26.75 18.70 -2.43
N ALA A 978 26.48 19.61 -1.49
CA ALA A 978 26.74 19.38 -0.06
C ALA A 978 26.15 18.07 0.48
N GLY A 979 24.85 17.83 0.29
CA GLY A 979 24.20 16.58 0.76
C GLY A 979 24.77 15.30 0.14
N ILE A 980 25.18 15.35 -1.13
CA ILE A 980 25.87 14.22 -1.78
C ILE A 980 27.25 13.99 -1.17
N ASN A 981 28.00 15.07 -0.93
CA ASN A 981 29.31 14.99 -0.30
C ASN A 981 29.23 14.43 1.14
N ASP A 982 28.16 14.76 1.88
CA ASP A 982 27.94 14.24 3.23
C ASP A 982 27.59 12.75 3.21
N ILE A 983 26.77 12.30 2.25
CA ILE A 983 26.55 10.88 1.98
C ILE A 983 27.87 10.15 1.67
N LEU A 984 28.70 10.69 0.77
CA LEU A 984 30.00 10.08 0.41
C LEU A 984 30.90 9.89 1.63
N LYS A 985 31.00 10.92 2.48
CA LYS A 985 31.77 10.84 3.73
C LYS A 985 31.19 9.81 4.69
N ALA A 986 29.86 9.75 4.83
CA ALA A 986 29.22 8.79 5.70
C ALA A 986 29.52 7.35 5.25
N VAL A 987 29.40 7.06 3.96
CA VAL A 987 29.72 5.73 3.40
C VAL A 987 31.17 5.34 3.69
N VAL A 988 32.13 6.21 3.41
CA VAL A 988 33.56 5.90 3.60
C VAL A 988 33.95 5.77 5.08
N ASN A 989 33.38 6.58 5.96
CA ASN A 989 33.81 6.64 7.36
C ASN A 989 33.05 5.69 8.29
N HIS A 990 31.79 5.38 7.98
CA HIS A 990 30.88 4.68 8.88
C HIS A 990 30.27 3.41 8.28
N TYR A 991 30.22 3.30 6.94
CA TYR A 991 29.63 2.15 6.23
C TYR A 991 30.63 1.51 5.27
N ASN A 992 31.91 1.44 5.68
CA ASN A 992 32.99 0.97 4.83
C ASN A 992 32.88 -0.52 4.46
N TYR A 993 32.11 -1.30 5.19
CA TYR A 993 31.77 -2.69 4.86
C TYR A 993 30.91 -2.82 3.59
N LEU A 994 30.38 -1.71 3.05
CA LEU A 994 29.67 -1.67 1.77
C LEU A 994 30.61 -1.58 0.55
N ILE A 995 31.86 -1.16 0.78
CA ILE A 995 32.90 -0.91 -0.23
C ILE A 995 33.65 -2.21 -0.49
#